data_AF-A0A970QC57-F1
#
_entry.id   AF-A0A970QC57-F1
#
_cell.length_a   1.000
_cell.length_b   1.000
_cell.length_c   1.000
_cell.angle_alpha   90.00
_cell.angle_beta   90.00
_cell.angle_gamma   90.00
#
_symmetry.space_group_name_H-M   'P 1'
#
loop_
_entity.id
_entity.type
_entity.pdbx_description
1 polymer ?
#
loop_
_entity_poly.entity_id
_entity_poly.type
_entity_poly.pdbx_seq_one_letter_code
_entity_poly.pdbx_strand_id
1 'polypeptide(L)'
;MLKYFNKAAPLISLMMAIGISNAHALPQQGKSTQEGKVGSQVVWAKPLAAKAIRCLFILPAATVCDVKEIDLRLDMTYETVSLWDAFHVGYDPALVSHPPKGATEEEVLSHLKSLLRKKWDVIVLANLDTRILPESLLSDILNRVSEGAGLLTAYLHDGVEDSLNSVLESLAIDEEAPLLGSGIGACAFPGSGDLDEIATVRRHEKGRIVQLDYPGDVPENHSLIQSPADPHTLDSVFEDNAYSFAIRALCLAADRLNPVRIERVVDISPAGPDDLEIPPDFYPEYVQSMRDSIVAQPTRPFRLELDRPADRQYEIQSQLRKVDSAIRILYQDTVPLARGEDAHLFEIPAGLGSCMLDVWLKTKGGIADWYTAQIDLNGWPEFTNLKLEKHWLLPNDSLEVRMDVRPVANQNRGGAIYIRATDNFDRVTATSRQPFSHHGGALSLRIHFTDLLASVIKLEVFALESENVAPSEWELNNAYREVRYLSVRRHPSMTTLDLIASVDHIGEYGQRHYLDTLAQSGVSVIHSPGGEDAVVAVARAGLEFLPALTRIASKQARDGLQRDPCFNDHGYRSNIDSQLREGTLKHWAGTMTRYSLGNRNLLCESEENICQCGLCLDAFQQSLQQEYGDFNRLNYSWGTQFGDWDFLELPLSMGPGQSDVIAPWIDFRVFMDRQFSSFHGWARSLIVATDKEASVGASFNADATARHGCHWPDLFRNLDFVAADYTTLFLEKVLSYGKANTWSGVVLKEGYDTDLLTWLPWSLALNQVSALWLDNIWSAAYGDSASIPWLNPDGTPSPALTVLGETVREIRDTAGPLLYLAKRESPKIGVYDSHGSRFFSEVNTDYSVSLNEAQDAVASLLHFNNHLFHFIDKARLKQLAPQSYAVLVLPLCRTLDEEERSAIQSYVEGGGAVIADVLPGVYDEHGIAIAENIMELLFGVRKEGESQISQAALMVSESESSGAMDAGWTWIDRSVQTQQGFALAQGADAPAWIINRHKNGNSLLLNYPFRNIQQEKSKHLVPAECKAMDSFMTDLSTVAATVKTKEAGFLGRVYAYSFGESKIYAAQADMDAPRQQIQLPFNASDVVYNVLTGEQIRRPHHYRFRLESGEVQLFAALAYKVETLVLEAPDVAAAGQRIPIRCLIKVPKDKGGKHAFLLDFMPQNKSPLPYYRQCVDSDIGFAEMQIPLALNQIPGRYTIRVRDMLTGMVAEQSIKIATPVK
;
A
#
# COMPACT_ATOMS: atom_id res chain seq x y z
N MET A 1 -38.06 -58.42 52.09
CA MET A 1 -38.76 -57.63 51.06
C MET A 1 -38.77 -58.39 49.74
N LEU A 2 -39.47 -59.53 49.73
CA LEU A 2 -40.07 -60.12 48.54
C LEU A 2 -41.56 -59.75 48.59
N LYS A 3 -42.18 -59.53 47.43
CA LYS A 3 -43.60 -59.22 47.15
C LYS A 3 -43.97 -57.74 47.07
N TYR A 4 -43.68 -57.13 45.93
CA TYR A 4 -44.53 -56.22 45.14
C TYR A 4 -43.82 -56.06 43.78
N PHE A 5 -43.78 -57.11 42.96
CA PHE A 5 -44.57 -57.22 41.71
C PHE A 5 -44.58 -55.91 40.90
N ASN A 6 -43.79 -55.86 39.82
CA ASN A 6 -44.29 -56.14 38.46
C ASN A 6 -45.40 -55.18 38.03
N LYS A 7 -45.01 -54.05 37.43
CA LYS A 7 -45.75 -53.30 36.39
C LYS A 7 -44.84 -52.20 35.79
N ALA A 8 -43.78 -52.60 35.09
CA ALA A 8 -43.05 -51.71 34.17
C ALA A 8 -42.18 -52.48 33.14
N ALA A 9 -42.45 -53.77 32.95
CA ALA A 9 -41.62 -54.65 32.13
C ALA A 9 -41.87 -54.66 30.60
N PRO A 10 -42.77 -53.87 29.97
CA PRO A 10 -42.85 -53.84 28.51
C PRO A 10 -42.25 -52.58 27.84
N LEU A 11 -41.79 -51.55 28.56
CA LEU A 11 -41.22 -50.35 27.90
C LEU A 11 -39.70 -50.43 27.64
N ILE A 12 -38.95 -51.19 28.46
CA ILE A 12 -37.48 -51.21 28.39
C ILE A 12 -36.96 -52.24 27.36
N SER A 13 -37.77 -53.25 27.00
CA SER A 13 -37.37 -54.27 26.02
C SER A 13 -37.61 -53.89 24.56
N LEU A 14 -38.34 -52.81 24.28
CA LEU A 14 -38.55 -52.34 22.90
C LEU A 14 -37.50 -51.30 22.44
N MET A 15 -36.83 -50.61 23.37
CA MET A 15 -35.72 -49.69 23.05
C MET A 15 -34.35 -50.37 22.94
N MET A 16 -34.18 -51.61 23.45
CA MET A 16 -32.91 -52.35 23.37
C MET A 16 -32.83 -53.39 22.25
N ALA A 17 -33.84 -53.51 21.37
CA ALA A 17 -33.96 -54.60 20.39
C ALA A 17 -33.91 -54.18 18.91
N ILE A 18 -33.57 -52.92 18.58
CA ILE A 18 -33.17 -52.55 17.22
C ILE A 18 -31.67 -52.37 17.22
N GLY A 19 -31.01 -53.34 16.60
CA GLY A 19 -29.60 -53.62 16.75
C GLY A 19 -28.66 -52.51 16.32
N ILE A 20 -27.63 -52.34 17.17
CA ILE A 20 -26.29 -51.95 16.77
C ILE A 20 -25.80 -52.97 15.73
N SER A 21 -25.90 -52.61 14.46
CA SER A 21 -25.16 -53.26 13.38
C SER A 21 -24.86 -52.23 12.29
N ASN A 22 -23.58 -51.86 12.18
CA ASN A 22 -22.95 -51.17 11.06
C ASN A 22 -23.71 -49.98 10.42
N ALA A 23 -23.45 -48.76 10.92
CA ALA A 23 -23.68 -47.54 10.15
C ALA A 23 -22.34 -47.04 9.56
N HIS A 24 -21.91 -47.69 8.47
CA HIS A 24 -21.06 -47.10 7.43
C HIS A 24 -21.85 -46.96 6.12
N ALA A 25 -23.18 -46.95 6.20
CA ALA A 25 -24.07 -46.73 5.06
C ALA A 25 -24.90 -45.48 5.34
N LEU A 26 -24.47 -44.36 4.75
CA LEU A 26 -25.33 -43.21 4.48
C LEU A 26 -26.63 -43.71 3.80
N PRO A 27 -27.81 -43.19 4.16
CA PRO A 27 -29.01 -43.45 3.37
C PRO A 27 -28.80 -42.85 1.97
N GLN A 28 -28.63 -43.71 0.96
CA GLN A 28 -28.87 -43.33 -0.43
C GLN A 28 -30.39 -43.09 -0.60
N GLN A 29 -30.83 -41.88 -0.30
CA GLN A 29 -32.11 -41.36 -0.78
C GLN A 29 -31.80 -40.07 -1.53
N GLY A 30 -31.87 -40.10 -2.87
CA GLY A 30 -32.14 -38.99 -3.81
C GLY A 30 -31.48 -37.61 -3.67
N LYS A 31 -30.71 -37.33 -2.62
CA LYS A 31 -30.30 -36.00 -2.15
C LYS A 31 -28.90 -35.67 -2.70
N SER A 32 -28.75 -34.48 -3.29
CA SER A 32 -27.47 -33.97 -3.81
C SER A 32 -26.90 -32.97 -2.82
N THR A 33 -25.92 -33.38 -2.02
CA THR A 33 -25.09 -32.45 -1.23
C THR A 33 -23.89 -32.04 -2.05
N GLN A 34 -23.67 -30.73 -2.19
CA GLN A 34 -22.47 -30.18 -2.83
C GLN A 34 -21.77 -29.23 -1.86
N GLU A 35 -20.47 -29.42 -1.67
CA GLU A 35 -19.63 -28.38 -1.07
C GLU A 35 -19.47 -27.26 -2.09
N GLY A 36 -19.83 -26.04 -1.72
CA GLY A 36 -19.64 -24.86 -2.55
C GLY A 36 -18.16 -24.59 -2.82
N LYS A 37 -17.84 -23.96 -3.95
CA LYS A 37 -16.46 -23.49 -4.21
C LYS A 37 -16.11 -22.39 -3.21
N VAL A 38 -14.90 -22.47 -2.64
CA VAL A 38 -14.29 -21.37 -1.87
C VAL A 38 -14.33 -20.10 -2.72
N GLY A 39 -14.92 -19.02 -2.20
CA GLY A 39 -14.97 -17.71 -2.84
C GLY A 39 -16.18 -17.38 -3.72
N SER A 40 -17.22 -18.23 -3.81
CA SER A 40 -18.46 -17.85 -4.52
C SER A 40 -19.39 -17.04 -3.60
N GLN A 41 -19.85 -15.87 -4.04
CA GLN A 41 -20.84 -15.00 -3.36
C GLN A 41 -22.22 -15.67 -3.24
N VAL A 42 -23.07 -15.27 -2.28
CA VAL A 42 -24.44 -15.85 -2.17
C VAL A 42 -25.35 -15.25 -3.24
N VAL A 43 -25.92 -16.10 -4.09
CA VAL A 43 -26.95 -15.67 -5.05
C VAL A 43 -28.30 -15.61 -4.34
N TRP A 44 -28.86 -14.40 -4.18
CA TRP A 44 -30.11 -14.19 -3.45
C TRP A 44 -31.35 -14.30 -4.33
N ALA A 45 -31.30 -13.80 -5.57
CA ALA A 45 -32.47 -13.67 -6.42
C ALA A 45 -32.13 -13.66 -7.94
N LYS A 46 -31.20 -14.52 -8.39
CA LYS A 46 -30.81 -14.62 -9.82
C LYS A 46 -30.98 -16.05 -10.37
N PRO A 47 -32.01 -16.35 -11.21
CA PRO A 47 -33.08 -15.46 -11.66
C PRO A 47 -34.14 -15.17 -10.59
N LEU A 48 -34.82 -14.03 -10.69
CA LEU A 48 -35.93 -13.63 -9.82
C LEU A 48 -37.25 -14.11 -10.41
N ALA A 49 -38.10 -14.78 -9.62
CA ALA A 49 -39.38 -15.33 -10.09
C ALA A 49 -40.33 -14.26 -10.65
N ALA A 50 -40.22 -13.02 -10.15
CA ALA A 50 -41.00 -11.87 -10.58
C ALA A 50 -40.48 -11.20 -11.87
N LYS A 51 -39.55 -11.83 -12.60
CA LYS A 51 -38.75 -11.29 -13.72
C LYS A 51 -37.73 -10.23 -13.26
N ALA A 52 -36.71 -10.02 -14.08
CA ALA A 52 -35.66 -9.04 -13.84
C ALA A 52 -36.19 -7.62 -13.57
N ILE A 53 -35.58 -6.94 -12.60
CA ILE A 53 -35.91 -5.56 -12.21
C ILE A 53 -35.10 -4.59 -13.07
N ARG A 54 -35.74 -3.52 -13.57
CA ARG A 54 -35.04 -2.43 -14.26
C ARG A 54 -34.70 -1.32 -13.28
N CYS A 55 -33.42 -1.13 -13.01
CA CYS A 55 -32.93 -0.16 -12.03
C CYS A 55 -32.18 1.01 -12.70
N LEU A 56 -32.42 2.23 -12.23
CA LEU A 56 -31.56 3.38 -12.52
C LEU A 56 -30.85 3.79 -11.24
N PHE A 57 -29.53 3.65 -11.19
CA PHE A 57 -28.72 4.06 -10.04
C PHE A 57 -28.11 5.44 -10.27
N ILE A 58 -28.25 6.34 -9.30
CA ILE A 58 -27.64 7.67 -9.27
C ILE A 58 -26.87 7.75 -7.96
N LEU A 59 -25.54 7.73 -8.05
CA LEU A 59 -24.63 7.57 -6.91
C LEU A 59 -23.23 8.10 -7.24
N PRO A 60 -22.41 8.44 -6.23
CA PRO A 60 -21.02 8.85 -6.45
C PRO A 60 -20.22 7.75 -7.14
N ALA A 61 -19.30 8.14 -8.02
CA ALA A 61 -18.43 7.22 -8.74
C ALA A 61 -17.77 6.21 -7.78
N ALA A 62 -17.22 6.67 -6.65
CA ALA A 62 -16.49 5.86 -5.67
C ALA A 62 -17.30 4.71 -5.02
N THR A 63 -18.61 4.66 -5.22
CA THR A 63 -19.53 3.71 -4.57
C THR A 63 -20.21 2.75 -5.56
N VAL A 64 -19.83 2.81 -6.84
CA VAL A 64 -20.43 2.02 -7.93
C VAL A 64 -20.24 0.51 -7.75
N CYS A 65 -19.25 0.08 -6.95
CA CYS A 65 -18.99 -1.34 -6.70
C CYS A 65 -20.21 -2.10 -6.15
N ASP A 66 -21.05 -1.45 -5.34
CA ASP A 66 -22.27 -2.06 -4.79
C ASP A 66 -23.23 -2.52 -5.91
N VAL A 67 -23.30 -1.79 -7.03
CA VAL A 67 -24.17 -2.14 -8.16
C VAL A 67 -23.71 -3.45 -8.81
N LYS A 68 -22.39 -3.64 -8.94
CA LYS A 68 -21.81 -4.90 -9.45
C LYS A 68 -22.07 -6.05 -8.50
N GLU A 69 -21.86 -5.83 -7.20
CA GLU A 69 -22.12 -6.85 -6.18
C GLU A 69 -23.60 -7.25 -6.12
N ILE A 70 -24.52 -6.30 -6.31
CA ILE A 70 -25.95 -6.58 -6.42
C ILE A 70 -26.25 -7.36 -7.71
N ASP A 71 -25.65 -7.02 -8.86
CA ASP A 71 -25.90 -7.76 -10.12
C ASP A 71 -25.43 -9.21 -10.04
N LEU A 72 -24.37 -9.50 -9.30
CA LEU A 72 -23.94 -10.88 -9.07
C LEU A 72 -24.97 -11.70 -8.27
N ARG A 73 -25.89 -11.03 -7.55
CA ARG A 73 -26.82 -11.65 -6.59
C ARG A 73 -28.30 -11.51 -6.96
N LEU A 74 -28.69 -10.51 -7.74
CA LEU A 74 -30.07 -10.19 -8.14
C LEU A 74 -30.23 -10.20 -9.67
N ASP A 75 -31.34 -10.77 -10.15
CA ASP A 75 -31.75 -10.65 -11.55
C ASP A 75 -32.22 -9.22 -11.86
N MET A 76 -31.34 -8.41 -12.43
CA MET A 76 -31.65 -7.04 -12.81
C MET A 76 -31.02 -6.64 -14.15
N THR A 77 -31.59 -5.60 -14.73
CA THR A 77 -30.97 -4.81 -15.80
C THR A 77 -30.85 -3.39 -15.28
N TYR A 78 -29.68 -2.78 -15.40
CA TYR A 78 -29.44 -1.48 -14.79
C TYR A 78 -28.71 -0.52 -15.71
N GLU A 79 -28.85 0.76 -15.40
CA GLU A 79 -27.97 1.84 -15.86
C GLU A 79 -27.48 2.58 -14.62
N THR A 80 -26.24 3.06 -14.66
CA THR A 80 -25.62 3.84 -13.58
C THR A 80 -25.28 5.22 -14.10
N VAL A 81 -25.68 6.25 -13.35
CA VAL A 81 -25.21 7.62 -13.49
C VAL A 81 -24.24 7.87 -12.35
N SER A 82 -22.95 7.77 -12.66
CA SER A 82 -21.87 8.07 -11.72
C SER A 82 -21.68 9.57 -11.60
N LEU A 83 -21.96 10.10 -10.41
CA LEU A 83 -21.65 11.47 -10.04
C LEU A 83 -20.15 11.60 -9.74
N TRP A 84 -19.62 12.81 -9.75
CA TRP A 84 -18.21 13.04 -9.43
C TRP A 84 -17.91 12.62 -7.97
N ASP A 85 -18.68 13.16 -7.04
CA ASP A 85 -18.68 12.79 -5.63
C ASP A 85 -20.09 13.01 -5.05
N ALA A 86 -20.27 12.90 -3.73
CA ALA A 86 -21.56 13.08 -3.08
C ALA A 86 -22.10 14.53 -3.15
N PHE A 87 -21.25 15.53 -3.40
CA PHE A 87 -21.56 16.95 -3.37
C PHE A 87 -21.42 17.65 -4.74
N HIS A 88 -20.99 16.93 -5.78
CA HIS A 88 -20.80 17.46 -7.13
C HIS A 88 -21.31 16.50 -8.21
N VAL A 89 -22.15 17.00 -9.13
CA VAL A 89 -22.71 16.19 -10.23
C VAL A 89 -21.66 15.76 -11.26
N GLY A 90 -20.78 16.69 -11.63
CA GLY A 90 -19.66 16.46 -12.54
C GLY A 90 -18.39 17.09 -12.00
N TYR A 91 -17.25 16.83 -12.66
CA TYR A 91 -15.96 17.34 -12.20
C TYR A 91 -15.89 18.88 -12.27
N ASP A 92 -15.08 19.49 -11.40
CA ASP A 92 -14.71 20.90 -11.52
C ASP A 92 -13.57 21.07 -12.55
N PRO A 93 -13.80 21.75 -13.69
CA PRO A 93 -12.77 21.99 -14.70
C PRO A 93 -11.62 22.89 -14.24
N ALA A 94 -11.74 23.60 -13.12
CA ALA A 94 -10.65 24.34 -12.52
C ALA A 94 -9.68 23.44 -11.73
N LEU A 95 -10.13 22.26 -11.29
CA LEU A 95 -9.39 21.36 -10.41
C LEU A 95 -8.77 20.16 -11.16
N VAL A 96 -9.34 19.75 -12.29
CA VAL A 96 -8.89 18.56 -13.04
C VAL A 96 -8.29 18.95 -14.39
N SER A 97 -6.99 18.71 -14.56
CA SER A 97 -6.27 19.07 -15.79
C SER A 97 -6.59 18.16 -17.00
N HIS A 98 -7.02 16.92 -16.76
CA HIS A 98 -7.34 15.92 -17.78
C HIS A 98 -8.65 15.19 -17.45
N PRO A 99 -9.81 15.85 -17.63
CA PRO A 99 -11.05 15.29 -17.15
C PRO A 99 -11.47 14.03 -17.89
N PRO A 100 -12.10 13.06 -17.20
CA PRO A 100 -12.70 11.91 -17.86
C PRO A 100 -13.80 12.37 -18.84
N LYS A 101 -13.82 11.80 -20.04
CA LYS A 101 -14.81 12.15 -21.08
C LYS A 101 -16.23 11.85 -20.58
N GLY A 102 -17.17 12.77 -20.81
CA GLY A 102 -18.58 12.58 -20.42
C GLY A 102 -18.87 12.84 -18.96
N ALA A 103 -17.92 13.40 -18.19
CA ALA A 103 -18.04 13.63 -16.76
C ALA A 103 -18.31 15.11 -16.38
N THR A 104 -18.49 16.01 -17.37
CA THR A 104 -18.89 17.39 -17.05
C THR A 104 -20.29 17.42 -16.46
N GLU A 105 -20.59 18.42 -15.62
CA GLU A 105 -21.92 18.59 -15.06
C GLU A 105 -23.01 18.62 -16.16
N GLU A 106 -22.79 19.35 -17.26
CA GLU A 106 -23.74 19.45 -18.36
C GLU A 106 -23.99 18.09 -19.04
N GLU A 107 -22.93 17.32 -19.31
CA GLU A 107 -23.03 16.00 -19.93
C GLU A 107 -23.74 15.01 -19.00
N VAL A 108 -23.39 14.99 -17.71
CA VAL A 108 -24.01 14.10 -16.71
C VAL A 108 -25.48 14.44 -16.54
N LEU A 109 -25.85 15.72 -16.39
CA LEU A 109 -27.26 16.14 -16.29
C LEU A 109 -28.05 15.83 -17.56
N SER A 110 -27.45 16.02 -18.75
CA SER A 110 -28.08 15.70 -20.03
C SER A 110 -28.33 14.19 -20.17
N HIS A 111 -27.34 13.37 -19.79
CA HIS A 111 -27.46 11.93 -19.78
C HIS A 111 -28.54 11.47 -18.80
N LEU A 112 -28.56 12.00 -17.58
CA LEU A 112 -29.56 11.69 -16.56
C LEU A 112 -30.98 12.02 -17.03
N LYS A 113 -31.19 13.21 -17.62
CA LYS A 113 -32.48 13.60 -18.24
C LYS A 113 -32.90 12.64 -19.35
N SER A 114 -31.96 12.14 -20.15
CA SER A 114 -32.24 11.13 -21.19
C SER A 114 -32.68 9.81 -20.59
N LEU A 115 -32.02 9.34 -19.52
CA LEU A 115 -32.35 8.10 -18.83
C LEU A 115 -33.72 8.17 -18.12
N LEU A 116 -34.10 9.31 -17.52
CA LEU A 116 -35.41 9.50 -16.88
C LEU A 116 -36.61 9.48 -17.86
N ARG A 117 -36.36 9.52 -19.18
CA ARG A 117 -37.39 9.30 -20.22
C ARG A 117 -37.66 7.81 -20.47
N LYS A 118 -36.74 6.93 -20.09
CA LYS A 118 -36.93 5.47 -20.14
C LYS A 118 -37.85 5.03 -18.99
N LYS A 119 -38.41 3.81 -19.09
CA LYS A 119 -39.23 3.22 -18.01
C LYS A 119 -38.35 2.39 -17.08
N TRP A 120 -38.30 2.78 -15.82
CA TRP A 120 -37.60 2.08 -14.74
C TRP A 120 -38.62 1.47 -13.77
N ASP A 121 -38.29 0.31 -13.20
CA ASP A 121 -39.07 -0.28 -12.12
C ASP A 121 -38.67 0.34 -10.78
N VAL A 122 -37.39 0.69 -10.60
CA VAL A 122 -36.86 1.42 -9.42
C VAL A 122 -35.82 2.45 -9.85
N ILE A 123 -35.88 3.63 -9.23
CA ILE A 123 -34.81 4.64 -9.27
C ILE A 123 -34.13 4.64 -7.89
N VAL A 124 -32.81 4.69 -7.85
CA VAL A 124 -32.01 4.65 -6.62
C VAL A 124 -31.23 5.96 -6.50
N LEU A 125 -31.41 6.67 -5.39
CA LEU A 125 -30.63 7.83 -4.99
C LEU A 125 -29.83 7.45 -3.75
N ALA A 126 -28.53 7.30 -3.88
CA ALA A 126 -27.74 6.73 -2.79
C ALA A 126 -26.40 7.45 -2.60
N ASN A 127 -26.07 7.74 -1.34
CA ASN A 127 -24.83 8.37 -0.92
C ASN A 127 -24.55 9.72 -1.60
N LEU A 128 -25.53 10.63 -1.63
CA LEU A 128 -25.38 11.94 -2.28
C LEU A 128 -26.19 13.02 -1.57
N ASP A 129 -25.77 14.27 -1.74
CA ASP A 129 -26.54 15.46 -1.40
C ASP A 129 -27.48 15.78 -2.56
N THR A 130 -28.79 15.74 -2.36
CA THR A 130 -29.74 15.86 -3.45
C THR A 130 -29.86 17.29 -3.98
N ARG A 131 -29.33 18.29 -3.25
CA ARG A 131 -29.32 19.71 -3.66
C ARG A 131 -28.42 19.96 -4.87
N ILE A 132 -27.51 19.04 -5.15
CA ILE A 132 -26.65 19.08 -6.35
C ILE A 132 -27.48 18.83 -7.62
N LEU A 133 -28.66 18.20 -7.49
CA LEU A 133 -29.55 17.94 -8.60
C LEU A 133 -30.52 19.12 -8.81
N PRO A 134 -30.75 19.57 -10.05
CA PRO A 134 -31.74 20.61 -10.31
C PRO A 134 -33.14 20.21 -9.84
N GLU A 135 -33.90 21.13 -9.23
CA GLU A 135 -35.27 20.85 -8.71
C GLU A 135 -36.20 20.24 -9.76
N SER A 136 -36.05 20.64 -11.04
CA SER A 136 -36.81 20.06 -12.16
C SER A 136 -36.59 18.56 -12.32
N LEU A 137 -35.39 18.07 -12.00
CA LEU A 137 -35.00 16.67 -12.11
C LEU A 137 -35.52 15.85 -10.93
N LEU A 138 -35.45 16.39 -9.71
CA LEU A 138 -36.11 15.80 -8.54
C LEU A 138 -37.62 15.68 -8.74
N SER A 139 -38.24 16.71 -9.31
CA SER A 139 -39.66 16.71 -9.68
C SER A 139 -39.97 15.62 -10.71
N ASP A 140 -39.13 15.45 -11.74
CA ASP A 140 -39.27 14.38 -12.72
C ASP A 140 -39.17 12.99 -12.09
N ILE A 141 -38.24 12.78 -11.15
CA ILE A 141 -38.11 11.52 -10.39
C ILE A 141 -39.39 11.25 -9.60
N LEU A 142 -39.88 12.20 -8.81
CA LEU A 142 -41.10 12.04 -8.02
C LEU A 142 -42.35 11.81 -8.90
N ASN A 143 -42.41 12.45 -10.08
CA ASN A 143 -43.45 12.18 -11.08
C ASN A 143 -43.39 10.73 -11.60
N ARG A 144 -42.19 10.16 -11.81
CA ARG A 144 -42.05 8.74 -12.17
C ARG A 144 -42.51 7.82 -11.04
N VAL A 145 -42.23 8.20 -9.79
CA VAL A 145 -42.69 7.43 -8.63
C VAL A 145 -44.22 7.45 -8.56
N SER A 146 -44.85 8.61 -8.73
CA SER A 146 -46.32 8.71 -8.71
C SER A 146 -46.99 7.92 -9.85
N GLU A 147 -46.32 7.79 -11.00
CA GLU A 147 -46.74 6.96 -12.12
C GLU A 147 -46.63 5.44 -11.86
N GLY A 148 -45.88 5.03 -10.82
CA GLY A 148 -45.75 3.63 -10.37
C GLY A 148 -44.32 3.07 -10.35
N ALA A 149 -43.28 3.89 -10.57
CA ALA A 149 -41.90 3.45 -10.31
C ALA A 149 -41.61 3.45 -8.79
N GLY A 150 -40.70 2.59 -8.35
CA GLY A 150 -40.15 2.64 -6.99
C GLY A 150 -39.05 3.70 -6.85
N LEU A 151 -38.86 4.20 -5.63
CA LEU A 151 -37.67 4.98 -5.25
C LEU A 151 -37.00 4.30 -4.05
N LEU A 152 -35.70 4.08 -4.13
CA LEU A 152 -34.88 3.65 -3.00
C LEU A 152 -33.89 4.76 -2.65
N THR A 153 -33.87 5.19 -1.40
CA THR A 153 -32.89 6.15 -0.87
C THR A 153 -32.04 5.54 0.22
N ALA A 154 -30.75 5.88 0.26
CA ALA A 154 -29.82 5.50 1.32
C ALA A 154 -28.73 6.57 1.44
N TYR A 155 -28.28 6.88 2.67
CA TYR A 155 -27.14 7.77 2.90
C TYR A 155 -27.27 9.16 2.21
N LEU A 156 -28.46 9.77 2.23
CA LEU A 156 -28.59 11.13 1.70
C LEU A 156 -27.95 12.13 2.68
N HIS A 157 -27.21 13.10 2.15
CA HIS A 157 -26.56 14.16 2.94
C HIS A 157 -27.48 15.36 3.22
N ASP A 158 -28.74 15.21 2.85
CA ASP A 158 -29.78 16.20 2.98
C ASP A 158 -30.09 16.49 4.46
N GLY A 159 -30.22 17.77 4.82
CA GLY A 159 -30.81 18.19 6.07
C GLY A 159 -32.32 17.90 6.13
N VAL A 160 -32.88 17.94 7.33
CA VAL A 160 -34.33 17.74 7.56
C VAL A 160 -35.18 18.76 6.79
N GLU A 161 -34.68 19.99 6.62
CA GLU A 161 -35.40 21.07 5.93
C GLU A 161 -35.22 21.06 4.39
N ASP A 162 -34.40 20.16 3.85
CA ASP A 162 -34.14 20.10 2.41
C ASP A 162 -35.35 19.54 1.63
N SER A 163 -35.46 19.95 0.36
CA SER A 163 -36.71 19.83 -0.42
C SER A 163 -37.20 18.39 -0.61
N LEU A 164 -36.29 17.43 -0.88
CA LEU A 164 -36.66 16.02 -1.01
C LEU A 164 -37.11 15.44 0.34
N ASN A 165 -36.31 15.62 1.40
CA ASN A 165 -36.64 15.12 2.74
C ASN A 165 -37.97 15.67 3.25
N SER A 166 -38.23 16.97 3.09
CA SER A 166 -39.51 17.57 3.47
C SER A 166 -40.71 16.93 2.75
N VAL A 167 -40.55 16.62 1.45
CA VAL A 167 -41.57 15.88 0.70
C VAL A 167 -41.72 14.46 1.23
N LEU A 168 -40.63 13.73 1.43
CA LEU A 168 -40.64 12.36 1.94
C LEU A 168 -41.31 12.27 3.32
N GLU A 169 -40.99 13.18 4.24
CA GLU A 169 -41.58 13.23 5.59
C GLU A 169 -43.09 13.48 5.56
N SER A 170 -43.58 14.24 4.57
CA SER A 170 -45.01 14.53 4.40
C SER A 170 -45.84 13.36 3.85
N LEU A 171 -45.20 12.34 3.26
CA LEU A 171 -45.89 11.18 2.69
C LEU A 171 -46.35 10.20 3.78
N ALA A 172 -47.47 9.53 3.54
CA ALA A 172 -47.97 8.50 4.45
C ALA A 172 -47.08 7.25 4.45
N ILE A 173 -46.89 6.66 5.63
CA ILE A 173 -46.26 5.34 5.81
C ILE A 173 -47.13 4.29 5.12
N ASP A 174 -46.51 3.37 4.39
CA ASP A 174 -47.19 2.26 3.74
C ASP A 174 -47.41 1.12 4.75
N GLU A 175 -48.51 1.16 5.51
CA GLU A 175 -48.84 0.12 6.51
C GLU A 175 -49.08 -1.27 5.90
N GLU A 176 -49.29 -1.36 4.58
CA GLU A 176 -49.43 -2.65 3.86
C GLU A 176 -48.06 -3.25 3.47
N ALA A 177 -46.98 -2.48 3.58
CA ALA A 177 -45.65 -2.94 3.23
C ALA A 177 -45.15 -3.98 4.24
N PRO A 178 -44.53 -5.08 3.76
CA PRO A 178 -43.91 -6.03 4.65
C PRO A 178 -42.68 -5.44 5.36
N LEU A 179 -42.43 -5.93 6.58
CA LEU A 179 -41.19 -5.70 7.32
C LEU A 179 -39.97 -6.12 6.48
N LEU A 180 -38.99 -5.23 6.34
CA LEU A 180 -37.87 -5.39 5.42
C LEU A 180 -36.80 -6.35 5.97
N GLY A 181 -36.57 -6.29 7.29
CA GLY A 181 -35.67 -7.18 8.02
C GLY A 181 -36.17 -8.61 8.12
N SER A 182 -37.45 -8.87 7.80
CA SER A 182 -38.04 -10.21 7.86
C SER A 182 -37.28 -11.20 6.97
N GLY A 183 -36.65 -12.18 7.61
CA GLY A 183 -35.86 -13.23 6.95
C GLY A 183 -34.50 -12.79 6.46
N ILE A 184 -33.96 -11.68 6.97
CA ILE A 184 -32.58 -11.25 6.73
C ILE A 184 -31.74 -11.59 7.97
N GLY A 185 -30.58 -12.20 7.75
CA GLY A 185 -29.65 -12.52 8.83
C GLY A 185 -28.95 -11.28 9.38
N ALA A 186 -28.27 -11.38 10.52
CA ALA A 186 -27.49 -10.28 11.07
C ALA A 186 -26.46 -9.76 10.05
N CYS A 187 -26.30 -8.44 9.92
CA CYS A 187 -25.31 -7.83 9.02
C CYS A 187 -24.23 -7.00 9.74
N ALA A 188 -24.13 -7.13 11.07
CA ALA A 188 -23.12 -6.44 11.90
C ALA A 188 -23.12 -4.89 11.78
N PHE A 189 -24.31 -4.28 11.81
CA PHE A 189 -24.47 -2.82 11.79
C PHE A 189 -23.96 -2.16 13.07
N PRO A 190 -23.50 -0.90 13.01
CA PRO A 190 -23.20 -0.10 14.19
C PRO A 190 -24.45 0.08 15.08
N GLY A 191 -24.33 -0.19 16.39
CA GLY A 191 -25.44 -0.06 17.34
C GLY A 191 -26.24 -1.35 17.58
N SER A 192 -27.27 -1.29 18.44
CA SER A 192 -28.09 -2.45 18.85
C SER A 192 -29.51 -2.43 18.28
N GLY A 193 -29.73 -1.71 17.18
CA GLY A 193 -31.06 -1.51 16.58
C GLY A 193 -31.57 -2.72 15.78
N ASP A 194 -32.88 -2.80 15.62
CA ASP A 194 -33.54 -3.80 14.76
C ASP A 194 -33.41 -3.39 13.27
N LEU A 195 -33.27 -4.37 12.37
CA LEU A 195 -33.25 -4.14 10.93
C LEU A 195 -34.50 -3.39 10.43
N ASP A 196 -35.63 -3.61 11.10
CA ASP A 196 -36.89 -2.96 10.75
C ASP A 196 -36.96 -1.48 11.19
N GLU A 197 -36.07 -1.03 12.08
CA GLU A 197 -35.94 0.40 12.44
C GLU A 197 -35.11 1.19 11.41
N ILE A 198 -34.34 0.49 10.57
CA ILE A 198 -33.47 1.10 9.54
C ILE A 198 -34.27 1.51 8.31
N ALA A 199 -35.43 0.90 8.05
CA ALA A 199 -36.15 1.08 6.80
C ALA A 199 -37.51 1.75 7.01
N THR A 200 -37.70 2.92 6.40
CA THR A 200 -39.00 3.58 6.32
C THR A 200 -39.61 3.36 4.94
N VAL A 201 -40.82 2.78 4.88
CA VAL A 201 -41.54 2.58 3.62
C VAL A 201 -42.74 3.53 3.54
N ARG A 202 -42.78 4.32 2.48
CA ARG A 202 -43.84 5.31 2.22
C ARG A 202 -44.47 5.07 0.86
N ARG A 203 -45.71 5.52 0.70
CA ARG A 203 -46.43 5.42 -0.59
C ARG A 203 -46.64 6.80 -1.19
N HIS A 204 -46.26 6.95 -2.46
CA HIS A 204 -46.54 8.14 -3.25
C HIS A 204 -47.37 7.75 -4.47
N GLU A 205 -48.69 7.97 -4.39
CA GLU A 205 -49.67 7.52 -5.38
C GLU A 205 -49.53 6.01 -5.66
N LYS A 206 -49.00 5.63 -6.84
CA LYS A 206 -48.83 4.22 -7.26
C LYS A 206 -47.46 3.63 -6.90
N GLY A 207 -46.47 4.46 -6.61
CA GLY A 207 -45.11 4.03 -6.32
C GLY A 207 -44.85 3.86 -4.82
N ARG A 208 -43.88 3.01 -4.50
CA ARG A 208 -43.34 2.88 -3.13
C ARG A 208 -41.98 3.56 -3.04
N ILE A 209 -41.76 4.24 -1.94
CA ILE A 209 -40.47 4.81 -1.57
C ILE A 209 -39.95 4.04 -0.36
N VAL A 210 -38.74 3.48 -0.49
CA VAL A 210 -38.03 2.81 0.59
C VAL A 210 -36.84 3.69 0.95
N GLN A 211 -36.77 4.13 2.20
CA GLN A 211 -35.67 4.94 2.73
C GLN A 211 -34.89 4.10 3.74
N LEU A 212 -33.59 3.95 3.53
CA LEU A 212 -32.67 3.22 4.40
C LEU A 212 -31.84 4.23 5.22
N ASP A 213 -32.14 4.29 6.52
CA ASP A 213 -31.54 5.19 7.50
C ASP A 213 -30.56 4.39 8.38
N TYR A 214 -29.39 4.08 7.84
CA TYR A 214 -28.38 3.32 8.57
C TYR A 214 -27.77 4.14 9.71
N PRO A 215 -27.51 3.51 10.89
CA PRO A 215 -26.80 4.16 11.98
C PRO A 215 -25.28 4.24 11.70
N GLY A 216 -24.64 5.28 12.22
CA GLY A 216 -23.19 5.47 12.14
C GLY A 216 -22.76 6.49 11.09
N ASP A 217 -21.46 6.49 10.79
CA ASP A 217 -20.88 7.36 9.76
C ASP A 217 -21.25 6.86 8.36
N VAL A 218 -21.34 7.81 7.42
CA VAL A 218 -21.70 7.51 6.03
C VAL A 218 -20.50 6.84 5.33
N PRO A 219 -20.68 5.72 4.63
CA PRO A 219 -19.57 4.99 4.03
C PRO A 219 -18.89 5.73 2.86
N GLU A 220 -17.58 5.57 2.72
CA GLU A 220 -16.79 6.18 1.66
C GLU A 220 -16.85 5.41 0.33
N ASN A 221 -16.99 4.08 0.38
CA ASN A 221 -16.94 3.20 -0.79
C ASN A 221 -18.21 2.37 -0.99
N HIS A 222 -19.25 2.61 -0.20
CA HIS A 222 -20.55 1.95 -0.34
C HIS A 222 -21.68 2.96 -0.54
N SER A 223 -22.75 2.54 -1.22
CA SER A 223 -23.96 3.35 -1.44
C SER A 223 -25.20 2.69 -0.88
N LEU A 224 -25.23 1.37 -0.72
CA LEU A 224 -26.44 0.63 -0.35
C LEU A 224 -26.26 -0.28 0.86
N ILE A 225 -25.02 -0.58 1.22
CA ILE A 225 -24.69 -1.33 2.43
C ILE A 225 -23.89 -0.44 3.40
N GLN A 226 -23.87 -0.86 4.65
CA GLN A 226 -23.18 -0.20 5.76
C GLN A 226 -21.73 -0.58 5.90
N SER A 227 -20.98 0.34 6.49
CA SER A 227 -19.72 0.01 7.16
C SER A 227 -20.00 -0.89 8.37
N PRO A 228 -19.17 -1.91 8.62
CA PRO A 228 -19.34 -2.77 9.78
C PRO A 228 -19.18 -1.99 11.09
N ALA A 229 -19.80 -2.49 12.17
CA ALA A 229 -19.65 -1.91 13.52
C ALA A 229 -18.20 -1.95 14.05
N ASP A 230 -17.46 -3.00 13.66
CA ASP A 230 -16.06 -3.24 14.03
C ASP A 230 -15.33 -3.81 12.81
N PRO A 231 -14.14 -3.30 12.42
CA PRO A 231 -13.35 -3.86 11.33
C PRO A 231 -13.09 -5.38 11.43
N HIS A 232 -13.05 -5.95 12.63
CA HIS A 232 -12.95 -7.40 12.84
C HIS A 232 -14.19 -8.18 12.35
N THR A 233 -15.32 -7.52 12.16
CA THR A 233 -16.59 -8.11 11.70
C THR A 233 -16.75 -8.11 10.18
N LEU A 234 -15.70 -7.75 9.42
CA LEU A 234 -15.63 -7.81 7.94
C LEU A 234 -15.67 -9.26 7.38
N ASP A 235 -16.43 -10.18 7.98
CA ASP A 235 -16.66 -11.51 7.45
C ASP A 235 -17.66 -11.46 6.28
N SER A 236 -17.39 -12.24 5.23
CA SER A 236 -18.22 -12.35 4.04
C SER A 236 -19.68 -12.75 4.34
N VAL A 237 -19.94 -13.42 5.47
CA VAL A 237 -21.29 -13.81 5.86
C VAL A 237 -22.16 -12.59 6.16
N PHE A 238 -21.61 -11.61 6.88
CA PHE A 238 -22.30 -10.35 7.21
C PHE A 238 -22.44 -9.44 5.99
N GLU A 239 -21.41 -9.40 5.14
CA GLU A 239 -21.46 -8.70 3.85
C GLU A 239 -22.58 -9.26 2.94
N ASP A 240 -22.64 -10.58 2.77
CA ASP A 240 -23.69 -11.22 1.96
C ASP A 240 -25.08 -10.95 2.54
N ASN A 241 -25.23 -10.84 3.88
CA ASN A 241 -26.49 -10.47 4.52
C ASN A 241 -26.85 -8.99 4.28
N ALA A 242 -25.88 -8.08 4.31
CA ALA A 242 -26.08 -6.68 3.98
C ALA A 242 -26.59 -6.49 2.54
N TYR A 243 -25.99 -7.20 1.58
CA TYR A 243 -26.50 -7.22 0.21
C TYR A 243 -27.88 -7.88 0.09
N SER A 244 -28.17 -8.91 0.90
CA SER A 244 -29.50 -9.52 0.97
C SER A 244 -30.57 -8.50 1.37
N PHE A 245 -30.25 -7.67 2.37
CA PHE A 245 -31.11 -6.57 2.83
C PHE A 245 -31.36 -5.53 1.74
N ALA A 246 -30.29 -5.04 1.10
CA ALA A 246 -30.39 -4.07 -0.01
C ALA A 246 -31.19 -4.64 -1.20
N ILE A 247 -31.00 -5.91 -1.54
CA ILE A 247 -31.75 -6.60 -2.60
C ILE A 247 -33.24 -6.71 -2.23
N ARG A 248 -33.55 -7.00 -0.96
CA ARG A 248 -34.93 -7.00 -0.48
C ARG A 248 -35.57 -5.61 -0.62
N ALA A 249 -34.82 -4.55 -0.32
CA ALA A 249 -35.27 -3.17 -0.43
C ALA A 249 -35.62 -2.82 -1.89
N LEU A 250 -34.75 -3.21 -2.83
CA LEU A 250 -35.00 -3.06 -4.28
C LEU A 250 -36.25 -3.81 -4.73
N CYS A 251 -36.42 -5.08 -4.31
CA CYS A 251 -37.61 -5.85 -4.64
C CYS A 251 -38.90 -5.24 -4.06
N LEU A 252 -38.82 -4.68 -2.85
CA LEU A 252 -39.96 -4.01 -2.20
C LEU A 252 -40.35 -2.71 -2.92
N ALA A 253 -39.37 -1.86 -3.23
CA ALA A 253 -39.56 -0.63 -3.99
C ALA A 253 -40.14 -0.91 -5.39
N ALA A 254 -39.69 -1.99 -6.04
CA ALA A 254 -40.16 -2.42 -7.35
C ALA A 254 -41.57 -3.07 -7.36
N ASP A 255 -42.17 -3.30 -6.18
CA ASP A 255 -43.36 -4.13 -5.98
C ASP A 255 -43.22 -5.54 -6.60
N ARG A 256 -42.06 -6.18 -6.37
CA ARG A 256 -41.68 -7.51 -6.92
C ARG A 256 -41.49 -8.59 -5.87
N LEU A 257 -41.90 -8.35 -4.63
CA LEU A 257 -41.94 -9.40 -3.60
C LEU A 257 -43.03 -10.42 -3.91
N ASN A 258 -42.75 -11.70 -3.63
CA ASN A 258 -43.74 -12.75 -3.80
C ASN A 258 -44.84 -12.63 -2.72
N PRO A 259 -46.13 -12.87 -3.05
CA PRO A 259 -47.21 -12.78 -2.06
C PRO A 259 -47.13 -13.81 -0.93
N VAL A 260 -46.51 -14.98 -1.20
CA VAL A 260 -46.28 -16.04 -0.21
C VAL A 260 -44.82 -15.95 0.24
N ARG A 261 -44.58 -15.74 1.53
CA ARG A 261 -43.24 -15.56 2.07
C ARG A 261 -42.93 -16.54 3.18
N ILE A 262 -41.65 -16.77 3.40
CA ILE A 262 -41.17 -17.52 4.56
C ILE A 262 -41.36 -16.64 5.78
N GLU A 263 -42.21 -17.06 6.71
CA GLU A 263 -42.41 -16.37 7.98
C GLU A 263 -41.28 -16.67 8.95
N ARG A 264 -40.89 -17.96 9.05
CA ARG A 264 -39.80 -18.41 9.91
C ARG A 264 -39.29 -19.79 9.52
N VAL A 265 -38.07 -20.08 9.95
CA VAL A 265 -37.45 -21.41 9.90
C VAL A 265 -37.15 -21.84 11.33
N VAL A 266 -37.72 -22.96 11.76
CA VAL A 266 -37.67 -23.42 13.16
C VAL A 266 -36.90 -24.73 13.23
N ASP A 267 -35.94 -24.82 14.15
CA ASP A 267 -35.34 -26.10 14.55
C ASP A 267 -36.39 -26.91 15.31
N ILE A 268 -36.77 -28.05 14.76
CA ILE A 268 -37.76 -28.96 15.36
C ILE A 268 -37.11 -30.23 15.90
N SER A 269 -35.78 -30.21 16.10
CA SER A 269 -35.08 -31.24 16.86
C SER A 269 -35.81 -31.46 18.19
N PRO A 270 -35.92 -32.72 18.68
CA PRO A 270 -36.59 -32.97 19.94
C PRO A 270 -35.94 -32.12 21.04
N ALA A 271 -36.73 -31.33 21.77
CA ALA A 271 -36.22 -30.65 22.95
C ALA A 271 -35.79 -31.73 23.95
N GLY A 272 -34.63 -31.56 24.59
CA GLY A 272 -34.30 -32.40 25.74
C GLY A 272 -35.35 -32.24 26.84
N PRO A 273 -35.36 -33.14 27.84
CA PRO A 273 -36.37 -33.09 28.91
C PRO A 273 -36.42 -31.70 29.56
N ASP A 274 -37.64 -31.21 29.79
CA ASP A 274 -37.91 -29.90 30.41
C ASP A 274 -37.32 -29.87 31.83
N ASP A 275 -36.89 -28.70 32.31
CA ASP A 275 -36.29 -28.52 33.64
C ASP A 275 -37.22 -29.03 34.76
N LEU A 276 -38.53 -29.00 34.53
CA LEU A 276 -39.57 -29.50 35.43
C LEU A 276 -39.79 -31.03 35.37
N GLU A 277 -39.35 -31.68 34.29
CA GLU A 277 -39.46 -33.13 34.05
C GLU A 277 -38.20 -33.89 34.49
N ILE A 278 -37.13 -33.17 34.81
CA ILE A 278 -35.86 -33.70 35.30
C ILE A 278 -35.98 -33.97 36.82
N PRO A 279 -35.76 -35.21 37.31
CA PRO A 279 -35.76 -35.50 38.73
C PRO A 279 -34.71 -34.66 39.48
N PRO A 280 -35.01 -34.07 40.65
CA PRO A 280 -34.08 -33.21 41.39
C PRO A 280 -32.79 -33.93 41.86
N ASP A 281 -32.78 -35.26 41.84
CA ASP A 281 -31.63 -36.10 42.22
C ASP A 281 -30.67 -36.37 41.05
N PHE A 282 -30.95 -35.89 39.83
CA PHE A 282 -30.06 -36.04 38.68
C PHE A 282 -28.97 -34.98 38.70
N TYR A 283 -27.72 -35.40 38.55
CA TYR A 283 -26.60 -34.47 38.42
C TYR A 283 -26.74 -33.63 37.14
N PRO A 284 -26.42 -32.32 37.16
CA PRO A 284 -26.49 -31.44 35.99
C PRO A 284 -25.78 -32.01 34.75
N GLU A 285 -24.69 -32.76 34.92
CA GLU A 285 -23.97 -33.36 33.79
C GLU A 285 -24.78 -34.48 33.09
N TYR A 286 -25.63 -35.21 33.82
CA TYR A 286 -26.48 -36.26 33.24
C TYR A 286 -27.65 -35.67 32.46
N VAL A 287 -28.24 -34.59 32.99
CA VAL A 287 -29.29 -33.80 32.33
C VAL A 287 -28.78 -33.24 31.02
N GLN A 288 -27.61 -32.62 31.05
CA GLN A 288 -26.97 -32.08 29.86
C GLN A 288 -26.56 -33.19 28.89
N SER A 289 -26.08 -34.34 29.37
CA SER A 289 -25.76 -35.49 28.50
C SER A 289 -26.99 -36.07 27.79
N MET A 290 -28.18 -36.01 28.40
CA MET A 290 -29.44 -36.38 27.74
C MET A 290 -29.79 -35.37 26.64
N ARG A 291 -29.62 -34.07 26.91
CA ARG A 291 -29.78 -32.99 25.90
C ARG A 291 -28.81 -33.18 24.73
N ASP A 292 -27.54 -33.47 25.01
CA ASP A 292 -26.49 -33.68 24.00
C ASP A 292 -26.71 -34.94 23.14
N SER A 293 -27.32 -35.99 23.69
CA SER A 293 -27.55 -37.26 22.97
C SER A 293 -28.72 -37.17 21.98
N ILE A 294 -29.65 -36.24 22.21
CA ILE A 294 -30.75 -35.93 21.29
C ILE A 294 -30.25 -35.06 20.12
N VAL A 295 -29.21 -34.26 20.39
CA VAL A 295 -28.51 -33.33 19.49
C VAL A 295 -27.58 -34.02 18.48
N ALA A 296 -27.07 -35.22 18.79
CA ALA A 296 -26.11 -35.97 17.98
C ALA A 296 -26.74 -36.71 16.79
N GLN A 297 -27.50 -35.99 15.95
CA GLN A 297 -28.02 -36.50 14.68
C GLN A 297 -27.17 -36.00 13.51
N PRO A 298 -26.88 -36.84 12.49
CA PRO A 298 -26.07 -36.45 11.33
C PRO A 298 -26.75 -35.39 10.44
N THR A 299 -28.06 -35.22 10.59
CA THR A 299 -28.86 -34.17 9.96
C THR A 299 -29.75 -33.53 11.02
N ARG A 300 -30.03 -32.23 10.87
CA ARG A 300 -30.96 -31.48 11.72
C ARG A 300 -32.27 -31.26 10.98
N PRO A 301 -33.43 -31.63 11.57
CA PRO A 301 -34.72 -31.36 10.98
C PRO A 301 -35.16 -29.92 11.24
N PHE A 302 -35.57 -29.25 10.18
CA PHE A 302 -36.10 -27.89 10.21
C PHE A 302 -37.51 -27.88 9.64
N ARG A 303 -38.35 -27.03 10.24
CA ARG A 303 -39.66 -26.69 9.71
C ARG A 303 -39.63 -25.27 9.17
N LEU A 304 -39.84 -25.15 7.88
CA LEU A 304 -40.13 -23.87 7.22
C LEU A 304 -41.63 -23.61 7.33
N GLU A 305 -42.01 -22.41 7.75
CA GLU A 305 -43.40 -21.96 7.84
C GLU A 305 -43.61 -20.73 6.96
N LEU A 306 -44.75 -20.69 6.27
CA LEU A 306 -45.13 -19.63 5.34
C LEU A 306 -46.13 -18.68 5.99
N ASP A 307 -46.05 -17.39 5.65
CA ASP A 307 -46.98 -16.36 6.15
C ASP A 307 -48.44 -16.59 5.71
N ARG A 308 -48.64 -17.43 4.69
CA ARG A 308 -49.93 -17.91 4.19
C ARG A 308 -49.74 -19.22 3.41
N PRO A 309 -50.82 -20.01 3.21
CA PRO A 309 -50.74 -21.24 2.41
C PRO A 309 -50.21 -20.99 0.99
N ALA A 310 -49.37 -21.89 0.50
CA ALA A 310 -48.74 -21.75 -0.80
C ALA A 310 -49.76 -21.68 -1.94
N ASP A 311 -49.63 -20.65 -2.77
CA ASP A 311 -50.49 -20.40 -3.92
C ASP A 311 -50.17 -21.36 -5.08
N ARG A 312 -48.96 -21.94 -5.09
CA ARG A 312 -48.42 -22.86 -6.09
C ARG A 312 -47.43 -23.84 -5.45
N GLN A 313 -46.88 -24.73 -6.28
CA GLN A 313 -45.83 -25.65 -5.87
C GLN A 313 -44.47 -24.93 -5.87
N TYR A 314 -43.69 -25.12 -4.80
CA TYR A 314 -42.35 -24.54 -4.62
C TYR A 314 -41.28 -25.63 -4.44
N GLU A 315 -40.11 -25.43 -5.03
CA GLU A 315 -38.90 -26.20 -4.71
C GLU A 315 -38.17 -25.52 -3.55
N ILE A 316 -37.65 -26.30 -2.61
CA ILE A 316 -36.93 -25.79 -1.45
C ILE A 316 -35.43 -26.05 -1.63
N GLN A 317 -34.64 -24.98 -1.52
CA GLN A 317 -33.18 -25.04 -1.48
C GLN A 317 -32.72 -24.45 -0.14
N SER A 318 -31.70 -25.02 0.47
CA SER A 318 -31.11 -24.50 1.71
C SER A 318 -29.59 -24.50 1.64
N GLN A 319 -28.97 -23.60 2.39
CA GLN A 319 -27.53 -23.46 2.48
C GLN A 319 -27.15 -23.17 3.93
N LEU A 320 -26.11 -23.85 4.41
CA LEU A 320 -25.47 -23.56 5.69
C LEU A 320 -24.17 -22.79 5.46
N ARG A 321 -24.03 -21.61 6.08
CA ARG A 321 -22.79 -20.83 6.13
C ARG A 321 -22.30 -20.74 7.58
N LYS A 322 -21.01 -21.00 7.83
CA LYS A 322 -20.40 -20.79 9.13
C LYS A 322 -19.59 -19.49 9.12
N VAL A 323 -19.66 -18.72 10.19
CA VAL A 323 -18.82 -17.52 10.38
C VAL A 323 -17.34 -17.92 10.38
N ASP A 324 -16.47 -17.08 9.82
CA ASP A 324 -15.03 -17.33 9.64
C ASP A 324 -14.67 -18.55 8.78
N SER A 325 -15.63 -19.08 8.02
CA SER A 325 -15.46 -20.21 7.10
C SER A 325 -15.90 -19.84 5.69
N ALA A 326 -15.03 -20.12 4.71
CA ALA A 326 -15.39 -19.97 3.31
C ALA A 326 -16.24 -21.15 2.78
N ILE A 327 -16.45 -22.20 3.59
CA ILE A 327 -17.17 -23.41 3.19
C ILE A 327 -18.68 -23.19 3.36
N ARG A 328 -19.42 -23.59 2.33
CA ARG A 328 -20.88 -23.55 2.28
C ARG A 328 -21.41 -24.92 1.96
N ILE A 329 -22.40 -25.38 2.72
CA ILE A 329 -23.07 -26.66 2.47
C ILE A 329 -24.37 -26.36 1.76
N LEU A 330 -24.46 -26.70 0.48
CA LEU A 330 -25.68 -26.54 -0.30
C LEU A 330 -26.50 -27.84 -0.27
N TYR A 331 -27.79 -27.69 0.00
CA TYR A 331 -28.73 -28.80 0.05
C TYR A 331 -30.01 -28.45 -0.72
N GLN A 332 -30.41 -29.35 -1.62
CA GLN A 332 -31.66 -29.23 -2.36
C GLN A 332 -32.60 -30.35 -1.94
N ASP A 333 -33.80 -29.97 -1.50
CA ASP A 333 -34.82 -30.95 -1.16
C ASP A 333 -35.41 -31.56 -2.45
N THR A 334 -35.59 -32.88 -2.42
CA THR A 334 -36.20 -33.64 -3.50
C THR A 334 -37.72 -33.58 -3.46
N VAL A 335 -38.30 -33.24 -2.30
CA VAL A 335 -39.75 -33.11 -2.13
C VAL A 335 -40.13 -31.62 -2.20
N PRO A 336 -40.92 -31.21 -3.20
CA PRO A 336 -41.39 -29.84 -3.30
C PRO A 336 -42.55 -29.58 -2.33
N LEU A 337 -42.66 -28.35 -1.83
CA LEU A 337 -43.81 -27.89 -1.05
C LEU A 337 -45.02 -27.74 -1.99
N ALA A 338 -46.11 -28.43 -1.66
CA ALA A 338 -47.30 -28.49 -2.50
C ALA A 338 -48.19 -27.26 -2.35
N ARG A 339 -49.00 -26.99 -3.38
CA ARG A 339 -50.00 -25.94 -3.32
C ARG A 339 -50.99 -26.19 -2.18
N GLY A 340 -51.23 -25.17 -1.35
CA GLY A 340 -52.13 -25.21 -0.20
C GLY A 340 -51.48 -25.63 1.11
N GLU A 341 -50.21 -26.06 1.10
CA GLU A 341 -49.44 -26.28 2.32
C GLU A 341 -48.89 -24.96 2.86
N ASP A 342 -48.81 -24.84 4.19
CA ASP A 342 -48.30 -23.67 4.91
C ASP A 342 -46.97 -23.96 5.62
N ALA A 343 -46.47 -25.19 5.58
CA ALA A 343 -45.18 -25.56 6.14
C ALA A 343 -44.51 -26.71 5.37
N HIS A 344 -43.18 -26.71 5.36
CA HIS A 344 -42.35 -27.77 4.78
C HIS A 344 -41.37 -28.31 5.82
N LEU A 345 -41.16 -29.63 5.82
CA LEU A 345 -40.14 -30.28 6.64
C LEU A 345 -38.94 -30.65 5.76
N PHE A 346 -37.76 -30.19 6.14
CA PHE A 346 -36.52 -30.55 5.46
C PHE A 346 -35.42 -30.85 6.49
N GLU A 347 -34.39 -31.55 6.05
CA GLU A 347 -33.25 -31.92 6.90
C GLU A 347 -31.96 -31.51 6.21
N ILE A 348 -31.05 -30.85 6.95
CA ILE A 348 -29.74 -30.46 6.45
C ILE A 348 -28.64 -30.96 7.40
N PRO A 349 -27.49 -31.44 6.91
CA PRO A 349 -26.33 -31.69 7.74
C PRO A 349 -25.88 -30.39 8.39
N ALA A 350 -25.89 -30.33 9.73
CA ALA A 350 -25.49 -29.13 10.45
C ALA A 350 -24.65 -29.48 11.68
N GLY A 351 -23.44 -28.91 11.71
CA GLY A 351 -22.46 -29.11 12.77
C GLY A 351 -22.65 -28.20 13.96
N LEU A 352 -21.90 -28.47 15.03
CA LEU A 352 -21.92 -27.64 16.24
C LEU A 352 -21.43 -26.20 15.97
N GLY A 353 -21.88 -25.27 16.80
CA GLY A 353 -21.54 -23.84 16.76
C GLY A 353 -22.60 -22.98 16.08
N SER A 354 -22.28 -21.69 15.95
CA SER A 354 -23.13 -20.70 15.29
C SER A 354 -23.03 -20.76 13.78
N CYS A 355 -24.16 -20.76 13.10
CA CYS A 355 -24.24 -20.77 11.64
C CYS A 355 -25.43 -19.94 11.13
N MET A 356 -25.34 -19.53 9.87
CA MET A 356 -26.43 -18.93 9.11
C MET A 356 -27.03 -19.99 8.20
N LEU A 357 -28.32 -20.29 8.38
CA LEU A 357 -29.10 -21.16 7.50
C LEU A 357 -29.93 -20.30 6.56
N ASP A 358 -29.50 -20.26 5.30
CA ASP A 358 -30.25 -19.63 4.23
C ASP A 358 -31.22 -20.65 3.61
N VAL A 359 -32.46 -20.25 3.36
CA VAL A 359 -33.51 -21.08 2.76
C VAL A 359 -34.18 -20.30 1.64
N TRP A 360 -34.39 -20.92 0.48
CA TRP A 360 -35.04 -20.32 -0.69
C TRP A 360 -36.29 -21.08 -1.08
N LEU A 361 -37.35 -20.33 -1.39
CA LEU A 361 -38.50 -20.81 -2.18
C LEU A 361 -38.21 -20.59 -3.66
N LYS A 362 -38.25 -21.65 -4.46
CA LYS A 362 -37.98 -21.60 -5.90
C LYS A 362 -39.20 -22.01 -6.71
N THR A 363 -39.36 -21.36 -7.84
CA THR A 363 -40.33 -21.73 -8.88
C THR A 363 -39.58 -22.07 -10.17
N LYS A 364 -40.29 -22.57 -11.18
CA LYS A 364 -39.71 -22.73 -12.54
C LYS A 364 -39.14 -21.44 -13.13
N GLY A 365 -39.62 -20.28 -12.69
CA GLY A 365 -39.19 -18.97 -13.17
C GLY A 365 -38.03 -18.35 -12.40
N GLY A 366 -37.60 -18.94 -11.28
CA GLY A 366 -36.55 -18.40 -10.42
C GLY A 366 -36.90 -18.41 -8.94
N ILE A 367 -36.11 -17.68 -8.15
CA ILE A 367 -36.27 -17.54 -6.70
C ILE A 367 -37.48 -16.65 -6.41
N ALA A 368 -38.43 -17.16 -5.63
CA ALA A 368 -39.63 -16.44 -5.22
C ALA A 368 -39.45 -15.71 -3.88
N ASP A 369 -38.77 -16.35 -2.93
CA ASP A 369 -38.48 -15.77 -1.63
C ASP A 369 -37.27 -16.45 -0.99
N TRP A 370 -36.67 -15.81 0.03
CA TRP A 370 -35.56 -16.35 0.81
C TRP A 370 -35.65 -15.95 2.28
N TYR A 371 -34.95 -16.68 3.14
CA TYR A 371 -34.89 -16.44 4.59
C TYR A 371 -33.53 -16.87 5.14
N THR A 372 -32.88 -16.06 5.97
CA THR A 372 -31.66 -16.43 6.69
C THR A 372 -31.94 -16.50 8.20
N ALA A 373 -31.82 -17.70 8.78
CA ALA A 373 -31.91 -17.92 10.21
C ALA A 373 -30.50 -18.02 10.83
N GLN A 374 -30.26 -17.32 11.93
CA GLN A 374 -29.10 -17.60 12.78
C GLN A 374 -29.43 -18.77 13.70
N ILE A 375 -28.57 -19.79 13.72
CA ILE A 375 -28.79 -21.01 14.48
C ILE A 375 -27.54 -21.32 15.30
N ASP A 376 -27.74 -21.51 16.60
CA ASP A 376 -26.68 -21.95 17.51
C ASP A 376 -26.89 -23.42 17.85
N LEU A 377 -26.08 -24.27 17.22
CA LEU A 377 -26.15 -25.70 17.39
C LEU A 377 -25.27 -26.12 18.57
N ASN A 378 -25.89 -26.18 19.74
CA ASN A 378 -25.27 -26.68 20.96
C ASN A 378 -25.04 -28.19 20.88
N GLY A 379 -23.99 -28.69 21.55
CA GLY A 379 -23.73 -30.12 21.66
C GLY A 379 -22.41 -30.46 22.32
N TRP A 380 -21.96 -31.69 22.12
CA TRP A 380 -20.69 -32.19 22.66
C TRP A 380 -19.92 -32.92 21.56
N PRO A 381 -18.59 -32.77 21.48
CA PRO A 381 -17.74 -31.98 22.37
C PRO A 381 -17.71 -30.49 22.02
N GLU A 382 -17.56 -29.66 23.04
CA GLU A 382 -17.31 -28.22 22.97
C GLU A 382 -16.25 -27.84 24.00
N PHE A 383 -15.60 -26.69 23.80
CA PHE A 383 -14.63 -26.15 24.75
C PHE A 383 -14.93 -24.70 25.08
N THR A 384 -14.38 -24.24 26.20
CA THR A 384 -14.44 -22.85 26.65
C THR A 384 -13.05 -22.39 27.10
N ASN A 385 -12.92 -21.10 27.44
CA ASN A 385 -11.67 -20.51 27.97
C ASN A 385 -10.44 -20.76 27.07
N LEU A 386 -10.61 -20.70 25.75
CA LEU A 386 -9.50 -20.83 24.81
C LEU A 386 -8.47 -19.71 25.06
N LYS A 387 -7.28 -20.09 25.53
CA LYS A 387 -6.16 -19.22 25.85
C LYS A 387 -4.92 -19.65 25.07
N LEU A 388 -4.27 -18.67 24.47
CA LEU A 388 -2.99 -18.84 23.81
C LEU A 388 -1.87 -18.37 24.75
N GLU A 389 -0.74 -19.07 24.77
CA GLU A 389 0.45 -18.64 25.50
C GLU A 389 0.92 -17.23 25.11
N LYS A 390 0.77 -16.89 23.83
CA LYS A 390 1.14 -15.62 23.21
C LYS A 390 0.32 -15.38 21.94
N HIS A 391 0.29 -14.12 21.49
CA HIS A 391 -0.45 -13.66 20.31
C HIS A 391 0.42 -13.43 19.06
N TRP A 392 1.69 -13.82 19.13
CA TRP A 392 2.65 -13.68 18.04
C TRP A 392 3.57 -14.90 17.95
N LEU A 393 4.22 -15.06 16.80
CA LEU A 393 5.12 -16.20 16.50
C LEU A 393 6.42 -15.73 15.84
N LEU A 394 7.52 -16.43 16.13
CA LEU A 394 8.69 -16.45 15.25
C LEU A 394 8.52 -17.55 14.16
N PRO A 395 9.33 -17.56 13.08
CA PRO A 395 9.15 -18.52 12.00
C PRO A 395 9.32 -19.99 12.40
N ASN A 396 10.13 -20.27 13.43
CA ASN A 396 10.45 -21.60 13.94
C ASN A 396 10.07 -21.73 15.42
N ASP A 397 8.83 -21.39 15.75
CA ASP A 397 8.35 -21.25 17.12
C ASP A 397 7.44 -22.42 17.55
N SER A 398 7.00 -22.40 18.80
CA SER A 398 5.97 -23.29 19.33
C SER A 398 4.96 -22.49 20.16
N LEU A 399 3.72 -22.95 20.17
CA LEU A 399 2.63 -22.31 20.90
C LEU A 399 1.90 -23.33 21.76
N GLU A 400 1.78 -23.05 23.06
CA GLU A 400 0.85 -23.77 23.93
C GLU A 400 -0.56 -23.17 23.83
N VAL A 401 -1.55 -24.05 23.65
CA VAL A 401 -2.97 -23.71 23.55
C VAL A 401 -3.71 -24.44 24.66
N ARG A 402 -4.44 -23.68 25.49
CA ARG A 402 -5.18 -24.18 26.65
C ARG A 402 -6.67 -23.92 26.49
N MET A 403 -7.48 -24.86 26.94
CA MET A 403 -8.94 -24.74 26.93
C MET A 403 -9.56 -25.71 27.93
N ASP A 404 -10.82 -25.52 28.26
CA ASP A 404 -11.59 -26.42 29.13
C ASP A 404 -12.65 -27.14 28.31
N VAL A 405 -12.55 -28.46 28.21
CA VAL A 405 -13.54 -29.31 27.53
C VAL A 405 -14.60 -29.75 28.52
N ARG A 406 -15.87 -29.61 28.13
CA ARG A 406 -17.00 -30.00 28.99
C ARG A 406 -17.03 -31.53 29.22
N PRO A 407 -17.20 -32.02 30.47
CA PRO A 407 -17.42 -33.44 30.74
C PRO A 407 -18.78 -33.92 30.21
N VAL A 408 -18.90 -35.22 29.94
CA VAL A 408 -20.16 -35.88 29.54
C VAL A 408 -20.40 -37.16 30.34
N ALA A 409 -21.65 -37.44 30.70
CA ALA A 409 -21.98 -38.57 31.58
C ALA A 409 -21.78 -39.95 30.93
N ASN A 410 -21.85 -40.04 29.60
CA ASN A 410 -21.66 -41.29 28.87
C ASN A 410 -20.18 -41.70 28.86
N GLN A 411 -19.84 -42.71 29.66
CA GLN A 411 -18.48 -43.19 29.89
C GLN A 411 -17.77 -43.75 28.64
N ASN A 412 -18.54 -44.11 27.61
CA ASN A 412 -17.99 -44.64 26.35
C ASN A 412 -17.69 -43.55 25.31
N ARG A 413 -18.01 -42.28 25.59
CA ARG A 413 -17.70 -41.16 24.69
C ARG A 413 -16.26 -40.69 24.94
N GLY A 414 -15.61 -40.31 23.85
CA GLY A 414 -14.26 -39.77 23.81
C GLY A 414 -14.13 -38.89 22.58
N GLY A 415 -13.06 -38.11 22.51
CA GLY A 415 -12.87 -37.17 21.42
C GLY A 415 -11.44 -36.70 21.33
N ALA A 416 -11.22 -35.71 20.47
CA ALA A 416 -9.94 -35.04 20.37
C ALA A 416 -10.11 -33.55 20.12
N ILE A 417 -9.23 -32.77 20.72
CA ILE A 417 -8.97 -31.41 20.23
C ILE A 417 -8.01 -31.52 19.06
N TYR A 418 -8.34 -30.88 17.95
CA TYR A 418 -7.51 -30.78 16.77
C TYR A 418 -7.25 -29.31 16.46
N ILE A 419 -6.00 -28.96 16.23
CA ILE A 419 -5.60 -27.60 15.84
C ILE A 419 -5.04 -27.65 14.43
N ARG A 420 -5.51 -26.73 13.59
CA ARG A 420 -4.98 -26.48 12.24
C ARG A 420 -4.50 -25.04 12.16
N ALA A 421 -3.24 -24.86 11.79
CA ALA A 421 -2.69 -23.55 11.49
C ALA A 421 -2.54 -23.39 9.98
N THR A 422 -3.14 -22.32 9.45
CA THR A 422 -3.16 -22.00 8.02
C THR A 422 -2.60 -20.60 7.82
N ASP A 423 -1.69 -20.43 6.87
CA ASP A 423 -1.21 -19.10 6.50
C ASP A 423 -2.15 -18.41 5.49
N ASN A 424 -1.87 -17.15 5.15
CA ASN A 424 -2.64 -16.37 4.19
C ASN A 424 -2.55 -16.86 2.73
N PHE A 425 -1.72 -17.87 2.44
CA PHE A 425 -1.64 -18.52 1.14
C PHE A 425 -2.39 -19.86 1.11
N ASP A 426 -3.28 -20.07 2.10
CA ASP A 426 -4.03 -21.30 2.34
C ASP A 426 -3.15 -22.54 2.61
N ARG A 427 -1.89 -22.34 3.04
CA ARG A 427 -0.99 -23.45 3.39
C ARG A 427 -1.24 -23.86 4.83
N VAL A 428 -1.53 -25.14 5.04
CA VAL A 428 -1.54 -25.73 6.38
C VAL A 428 -0.09 -25.91 6.81
N THR A 429 0.38 -25.06 7.71
CA THR A 429 1.78 -25.00 8.15
C THR A 429 2.06 -25.90 9.34
N ALA A 430 1.06 -26.12 10.19
CA ALA A 430 1.18 -26.99 11.35
C ALA A 430 -0.20 -27.55 11.76
N THR A 431 -0.18 -28.73 12.38
CA THR A 431 -1.35 -29.32 13.03
C THR A 431 -0.95 -29.89 14.38
N SER A 432 -1.88 -29.97 15.32
CA SER A 432 -1.68 -30.64 16.61
C SER A 432 -2.96 -31.33 17.05
N ARG A 433 -2.83 -32.37 17.87
CA ARG A 433 -3.97 -33.16 18.32
C ARG A 433 -3.77 -33.64 19.75
N GLN A 434 -4.82 -33.58 20.55
CA GLN A 434 -4.86 -34.17 21.89
C GLN A 434 -6.18 -34.92 22.13
N PRO A 435 -6.16 -36.24 22.35
CA PRO A 435 -7.35 -36.99 22.72
C PRO A 435 -7.78 -36.69 24.16
N PHE A 436 -9.09 -36.80 24.44
CA PHE A 436 -9.67 -36.71 25.77
C PHE A 436 -10.80 -37.73 25.94
N SER A 437 -11.07 -38.09 27.21
CA SER A 437 -12.16 -39.00 27.57
C SER A 437 -13.42 -38.23 28.00
N HIS A 438 -14.51 -38.95 28.27
CA HIS A 438 -15.75 -38.40 28.82
C HIS A 438 -15.58 -37.49 30.06
N HIS A 439 -14.48 -37.60 30.81
CA HIS A 439 -14.19 -36.70 31.94
C HIS A 439 -13.91 -35.25 31.53
N GLY A 440 -13.63 -34.96 30.26
CA GLY A 440 -13.28 -33.62 29.80
C GLY A 440 -12.15 -33.00 30.62
N GLY A 441 -12.30 -31.71 30.95
CA GLY A 441 -11.41 -30.95 31.82
C GLY A 441 -10.45 -30.02 31.08
N ALA A 442 -9.52 -29.45 31.83
CA ALA A 442 -8.49 -28.57 31.30
C ALA A 442 -7.53 -29.36 30.40
N LEU A 443 -7.46 -28.96 29.14
CA LEU A 443 -6.54 -29.51 28.14
C LEU A 443 -5.48 -28.48 27.79
N SER A 444 -4.29 -28.99 27.50
CA SER A 444 -3.16 -28.22 27.01
C SER A 444 -2.42 -29.02 25.96
N LEU A 445 -2.30 -28.43 24.77
CA LEU A 445 -1.58 -28.99 23.65
C LEU A 445 -0.64 -27.97 23.04
N ARG A 446 0.49 -28.46 22.52
CA ARG A 446 1.51 -27.65 21.87
C ARG A 446 1.46 -27.89 20.36
N ILE A 447 1.53 -26.80 19.61
CA ILE A 447 1.69 -26.81 18.15
C ILE A 447 3.08 -26.25 17.80
N HIS A 448 3.75 -26.87 16.84
CA HIS A 448 5.12 -26.56 16.45
C HIS A 448 5.14 -26.04 15.01
N PHE A 449 5.80 -24.90 14.80
CA PHE A 449 5.91 -24.24 13.51
C PHE A 449 7.31 -24.39 12.95
N THR A 450 7.42 -24.40 11.63
CA THR A 450 8.70 -24.53 10.93
C THR A 450 8.66 -23.70 9.66
N ASP A 451 9.60 -22.76 9.54
CA ASP A 451 9.76 -21.83 8.41
C ASP A 451 8.47 -21.13 7.99
N LEU A 452 7.77 -20.48 8.92
CA LEU A 452 6.61 -19.66 8.55
C LEU A 452 7.02 -18.57 7.55
N LEU A 453 6.37 -18.57 6.39
CA LEU A 453 6.65 -17.65 5.28
C LEU A 453 5.69 -16.46 5.24
N ALA A 454 4.64 -16.48 6.05
CA ALA A 454 3.58 -15.48 6.06
C ALA A 454 3.64 -14.59 7.30
N SER A 455 3.08 -13.39 7.21
CA SER A 455 3.05 -12.41 8.29
C SER A 455 1.89 -12.65 9.29
N VAL A 456 0.92 -13.49 8.93
CA VAL A 456 -0.21 -13.87 9.80
C VAL A 456 -0.52 -15.37 9.66
N ILE A 457 -0.87 -16.01 10.77
CA ILE A 457 -1.38 -17.38 10.84
C ILE A 457 -2.81 -17.37 11.39
N LYS A 458 -3.71 -18.04 10.67
CA LYS A 458 -5.04 -18.41 11.15
C LYS A 458 -4.94 -19.73 11.92
N LEU A 459 -5.23 -19.70 13.21
CA LEU A 459 -5.28 -20.84 14.10
C LEU A 459 -6.74 -21.27 14.28
N GLU A 460 -7.09 -22.46 13.80
CA GLU A 460 -8.41 -23.05 13.95
C GLU A 460 -8.33 -24.18 14.98
N VAL A 461 -9.14 -24.09 16.04
CA VAL A 461 -9.21 -25.08 17.12
C VAL A 461 -10.56 -25.77 17.06
N PHE A 462 -10.55 -27.10 16.89
CA PHE A 462 -11.73 -27.93 16.70
C PHE A 462 -11.91 -28.91 17.85
N ALA A 463 -13.14 -29.13 18.28
CA ALA A 463 -13.53 -30.21 19.18
C ALA A 463 -14.22 -31.33 18.38
N LEU A 464 -13.61 -32.52 18.37
CA LEU A 464 -14.08 -33.65 17.57
C LEU A 464 -14.55 -34.78 18.47
N GLU A 465 -15.71 -35.37 18.17
CA GLU A 465 -16.22 -36.62 18.79
C GLU A 465 -15.51 -37.88 18.22
N SER A 466 -14.35 -37.71 17.61
CA SER A 466 -13.63 -38.76 16.92
C SER A 466 -12.17 -38.74 17.35
N GLU A 467 -11.60 -39.93 17.50
CA GLU A 467 -10.18 -40.12 17.74
C GLU A 467 -9.37 -40.31 16.43
N ASN A 468 -9.92 -39.89 15.29
CA ASN A 468 -9.23 -39.93 14.01
C ASN A 468 -7.94 -39.09 14.04
N VAL A 469 -6.85 -39.65 13.50
CA VAL A 469 -5.53 -38.98 13.45
C VAL A 469 -5.53 -37.83 12.46
N ALA A 470 -6.22 -38.00 11.33
CA ALA A 470 -6.41 -36.98 10.31
C ALA A 470 -7.92 -36.85 10.05
N PRO A 471 -8.62 -35.92 10.72
CA PRO A 471 -10.04 -35.73 10.52
C PRO A 471 -10.32 -35.30 9.08
N SER A 472 -11.44 -35.78 8.53
CA SER A 472 -11.94 -35.33 7.23
C SER A 472 -12.44 -33.89 7.31
N GLU A 473 -12.46 -33.17 6.18
CA GLU A 473 -13.08 -31.83 6.15
C GLU A 473 -14.55 -31.88 6.56
N TRP A 474 -15.26 -32.97 6.26
CA TRP A 474 -16.63 -33.17 6.76
C TRP A 474 -16.69 -33.21 8.30
N GLU A 475 -15.77 -33.91 8.97
CA GLU A 475 -15.69 -33.91 10.44
C GLU A 475 -15.36 -32.51 10.98
N LEU A 476 -14.38 -31.82 10.39
CA LEU A 476 -13.99 -30.46 10.80
C LEU A 476 -15.12 -29.44 10.60
N ASN A 477 -15.84 -29.53 9.49
CA ASN A 477 -16.99 -28.68 9.19
C ASN A 477 -18.14 -28.92 10.18
N ASN A 478 -18.27 -30.12 10.72
CA ASN A 478 -19.33 -30.45 11.68
C ASN A 478 -18.92 -30.26 13.16
N ALA A 479 -17.65 -30.00 13.43
CA ALA A 479 -17.11 -29.80 14.76
C ALA A 479 -17.43 -28.42 15.36
N TYR A 480 -17.42 -28.36 16.69
CA TYR A 480 -17.30 -27.08 17.40
C TYR A 480 -15.93 -26.48 17.10
N ARG A 481 -15.88 -25.18 16.81
CA ARG A 481 -14.68 -24.51 16.30
C ARG A 481 -14.56 -23.10 16.84
N GLU A 482 -13.35 -22.72 17.23
CA GLU A 482 -12.97 -21.32 17.42
C GLU A 482 -11.75 -20.97 16.54
N VAL A 483 -11.67 -19.71 16.12
CA VAL A 483 -10.57 -19.17 15.30
C VAL A 483 -9.82 -18.11 16.08
N ARG A 484 -8.49 -18.07 15.93
CA ARG A 484 -7.63 -16.97 16.36
C ARG A 484 -6.65 -16.61 15.26
N TYR A 485 -6.26 -15.35 15.19
CA TYR A 485 -5.20 -14.88 14.29
C TYR A 485 -3.95 -14.55 15.10
N LEU A 486 -2.78 -14.89 14.56
CA LEU A 486 -1.49 -14.71 15.20
C LEU A 486 -0.54 -14.02 14.22
N SER A 487 0.03 -12.91 14.65
CA SER A 487 1.04 -12.19 13.86
C SER A 487 2.38 -12.92 13.91
N VAL A 488 3.06 -13.02 12.77
CA VAL A 488 4.39 -13.63 12.67
C VAL A 488 5.43 -12.53 12.50
N ARG A 489 6.46 -12.55 13.34
CA ARG A 489 7.62 -11.67 13.17
C ARG A 489 8.58 -12.32 12.19
N ARG A 490 8.69 -11.74 11.00
CA ARG A 490 9.60 -12.18 9.93
C ARG A 490 10.73 -11.17 9.75
N HIS A 491 11.88 -11.66 9.34
CA HIS A 491 12.91 -10.77 8.82
C HIS A 491 12.49 -10.24 7.44
N PRO A 492 12.89 -9.01 7.09
CA PRO A 492 12.63 -8.46 5.76
C PRO A 492 13.14 -9.39 4.66
N SER A 493 12.36 -9.52 3.59
CA SER A 493 12.82 -10.19 2.37
C SER A 493 13.99 -9.43 1.74
N MET A 494 14.67 -10.07 0.78
CA MET A 494 15.66 -9.41 -0.06
C MET A 494 15.07 -8.14 -0.66
N THR A 495 15.83 -7.05 -0.57
CA THR A 495 15.45 -5.76 -1.15
C THR A 495 15.41 -5.88 -2.68
N THR A 496 14.23 -5.67 -3.26
CA THR A 496 14.03 -5.42 -4.70
C THR A 496 13.26 -4.11 -4.88
N LEU A 497 12.82 -3.78 -6.09
CA LEU A 497 11.89 -2.67 -6.28
C LEU A 497 10.50 -3.09 -5.78
N ASP A 498 10.05 -2.52 -4.66
CA ASP A 498 8.71 -2.71 -4.12
C ASP A 498 7.77 -1.60 -4.61
N LEU A 499 6.56 -2.00 -4.97
CA LEU A 499 5.46 -1.09 -5.26
C LEU A 499 4.57 -0.98 -4.01
N ILE A 500 4.48 0.23 -3.46
CA ILE A 500 3.86 0.53 -2.16
C ILE A 500 2.63 1.39 -2.39
N ALA A 501 1.46 0.94 -1.96
CA ALA A 501 0.23 1.73 -2.04
C ALA A 501 -0.05 2.40 -0.68
N SER A 502 -0.12 3.74 -0.66
CA SER A 502 -0.50 4.51 0.53
C SER A 502 -2.01 4.74 0.56
N VAL A 503 -2.66 4.36 1.65
CA VAL A 503 -4.12 4.41 1.82
C VAL A 503 -4.48 4.90 3.21
N ASP A 504 -5.53 5.73 3.31
CA ASP A 504 -5.86 6.43 4.55
C ASP A 504 -6.50 5.55 5.62
N HIS A 505 -7.32 4.57 5.24
CA HIS A 505 -7.93 3.60 6.18
C HIS A 505 -8.37 2.32 5.44
N ILE A 506 -8.54 1.21 6.19
CA ILE A 506 -9.06 -0.08 5.69
C ILE A 506 -10.16 -0.55 6.66
N GLY A 507 -11.37 -0.02 6.52
CA GLY A 507 -12.51 -0.28 7.41
C GLY A 507 -13.77 -0.78 6.71
N GLU A 508 -13.82 -0.74 5.38
CA GLU A 508 -15.01 -1.06 4.59
C GLU A 508 -14.84 -2.32 3.74
N TYR A 509 -15.95 -2.97 3.39
CA TYR A 509 -15.92 -4.16 2.53
C TYR A 509 -15.33 -3.85 1.14
N GLY A 510 -15.64 -2.68 0.57
CA GLY A 510 -15.13 -2.20 -0.71
C GLY A 510 -13.61 -2.10 -0.73
N GLN A 511 -13.02 -1.52 0.32
CA GLN A 511 -11.57 -1.38 0.47
C GLN A 511 -10.87 -2.75 0.51
N ARG A 512 -11.51 -3.75 1.13
CA ARG A 512 -10.96 -5.12 1.14
C ARG A 512 -10.93 -5.76 -0.24
N HIS A 513 -11.96 -5.55 -1.07
CA HIS A 513 -11.95 -6.01 -2.47
C HIS A 513 -10.84 -5.32 -3.26
N TYR A 514 -10.57 -4.05 -2.99
CA TYR A 514 -9.50 -3.30 -3.64
C TYR A 514 -8.10 -3.85 -3.30
N LEU A 515 -7.87 -4.33 -2.07
CA LEU A 515 -6.60 -4.94 -1.69
C LEU A 515 -6.25 -6.15 -2.57
N ASP A 516 -7.23 -7.02 -2.86
CA ASP A 516 -7.03 -8.18 -3.74
C ASP A 516 -6.66 -7.76 -5.17
N THR A 517 -7.31 -6.70 -5.68
CA THR A 517 -6.96 -6.12 -6.99
C THR A 517 -5.53 -5.58 -6.98
N LEU A 518 -5.13 -4.82 -5.95
CA LEU A 518 -3.79 -4.25 -5.86
C LEU A 518 -2.70 -5.34 -5.85
N ALA A 519 -2.91 -6.41 -5.09
CA ALA A 519 -2.01 -7.56 -5.06
C ALA A 519 -1.83 -8.18 -6.46
N GLN A 520 -2.94 -8.37 -7.19
CA GLN A 520 -2.92 -8.91 -8.56
C GLN A 520 -2.24 -7.95 -9.55
N SER A 521 -2.37 -6.64 -9.34
CA SER A 521 -1.71 -5.59 -10.10
C SER A 521 -0.21 -5.45 -9.78
N GLY A 522 0.34 -6.22 -8.84
CA GLY A 522 1.78 -6.22 -8.55
C GLY A 522 2.21 -5.29 -7.41
N VAL A 523 1.26 -4.64 -6.72
CA VAL A 523 1.54 -3.99 -5.43
C VAL A 523 2.00 -5.06 -4.45
N SER A 524 3.04 -4.77 -3.68
CA SER A 524 3.62 -5.68 -2.69
C SER A 524 3.37 -5.26 -1.26
N VAL A 525 3.11 -3.97 -1.03
CA VAL A 525 3.03 -3.38 0.31
C VAL A 525 1.88 -2.40 0.40
N ILE A 526 1.16 -2.44 1.51
CA ILE A 526 0.19 -1.42 1.89
C ILE A 526 0.75 -0.58 3.03
N HIS A 527 0.75 0.73 2.84
CA HIS A 527 1.03 1.73 3.86
C HIS A 527 -0.29 2.36 4.31
N SER A 528 -0.66 2.18 5.58
CA SER A 528 -1.92 2.68 6.15
C SER A 528 -1.79 2.86 7.67
N PRO A 529 -2.67 3.62 8.35
CA PRO A 529 -2.68 3.68 9.80
C PRO A 529 -2.65 2.29 10.46
N GLY A 530 -1.83 2.16 11.50
CA GLY A 530 -1.62 0.88 12.18
C GLY A 530 -2.88 0.37 12.90
N GLY A 531 -3.26 -0.89 12.63
CA GLY A 531 -4.34 -1.62 13.29
C GLY A 531 -4.17 -3.14 13.17
N GLU A 532 -4.71 -3.92 14.11
CA GLU A 532 -4.64 -5.39 14.06
C GLU A 532 -5.52 -5.95 12.94
N ASP A 533 -6.66 -5.33 12.74
CA ASP A 533 -7.57 -5.49 11.61
C ASP A 533 -6.87 -5.23 10.27
N ALA A 534 -6.11 -4.13 10.15
CA ALA A 534 -5.34 -3.81 8.96
C ALA A 534 -4.26 -4.88 8.67
N VAL A 535 -3.55 -5.35 9.71
CA VAL A 535 -2.58 -6.46 9.59
C VAL A 535 -3.26 -7.71 9.01
N VAL A 536 -4.43 -8.09 9.54
CA VAL A 536 -5.16 -9.26 9.06
C VAL A 536 -5.70 -9.07 7.65
N ALA A 537 -6.32 -7.92 7.35
CA ALA A 537 -6.90 -7.63 6.04
C ALA A 537 -5.84 -7.61 4.93
N VAL A 538 -4.73 -6.88 5.14
CA VAL A 538 -3.60 -6.80 4.21
C VAL A 538 -2.95 -8.16 4.03
N ALA A 539 -2.73 -8.91 5.12
CA ALA A 539 -2.16 -10.25 5.02
C ALA A 539 -3.08 -11.19 4.24
N ARG A 540 -4.41 -11.15 4.43
CA ARG A 540 -5.37 -12.00 3.69
C ARG A 540 -5.33 -11.75 2.18
N ALA A 541 -5.03 -10.52 1.75
CA ALA A 541 -4.83 -10.19 0.33
C ALA A 541 -3.46 -10.64 -0.22
N GLY A 542 -2.60 -11.24 0.61
CA GLY A 542 -1.26 -11.66 0.21
C GLY A 542 -0.22 -10.52 0.16
N LEU A 543 -0.53 -9.39 0.79
CA LEU A 543 0.29 -8.18 0.81
C LEU A 543 1.06 -8.06 2.13
N GLU A 544 2.15 -7.30 2.12
CA GLU A 544 2.88 -6.93 3.34
C GLU A 544 2.38 -5.59 3.89
N PHE A 545 2.44 -5.42 5.21
CA PHE A 545 1.92 -4.22 5.88
C PHE A 545 3.03 -3.32 6.42
N LEU A 546 2.95 -2.02 6.10
CA LEU A 546 3.75 -0.95 6.68
C LEU A 546 2.85 -0.03 7.53
N PRO A 547 2.85 -0.16 8.87
CA PRO A 547 1.99 0.67 9.71
C PRO A 547 2.48 2.12 9.77
N ALA A 548 1.59 3.05 9.47
CA ALA A 548 1.71 4.46 9.83
C ALA A 548 1.31 4.63 11.30
N LEU A 549 2.28 4.86 12.18
CA LEU A 549 2.03 4.97 13.62
C LEU A 549 1.54 6.36 14.03
N THR A 550 1.89 7.39 13.26
CA THR A 550 1.47 8.78 13.46
C THR A 550 1.59 9.52 12.14
N ARG A 551 1.13 10.78 12.07
CA ARG A 551 1.38 11.72 10.95
C ARG A 551 1.82 13.06 11.51
N ILE A 552 2.98 13.55 11.08
CA ILE A 552 3.61 14.79 11.56
C ILE A 552 3.40 15.87 10.48
N ALA A 553 2.20 16.45 10.49
CA ALA A 553 1.79 17.53 9.60
C ALA A 553 0.92 18.55 10.35
N SER A 554 0.72 19.74 9.78
CA SER A 554 -0.26 20.72 10.27
C SER A 554 -0.89 21.39 9.05
N LYS A 555 -2.23 21.46 9.01
CA LYS A 555 -2.97 21.98 7.85
C LYS A 555 -2.92 23.51 7.78
N GLN A 556 -2.97 24.18 8.93
CA GLN A 556 -2.97 25.63 8.99
C GLN A 556 -2.35 26.10 10.30
N ALA A 557 -1.67 27.24 10.24
CA ALA A 557 -1.21 27.97 11.41
C ALA A 557 -2.40 28.48 12.25
N ARG A 558 -2.39 28.16 13.55
CA ARG A 558 -3.30 28.80 14.52
C ARG A 558 -2.90 30.27 14.69
N ASP A 559 -3.89 31.14 14.54
CA ASP A 559 -3.74 32.60 14.56
C ASP A 559 -2.69 33.14 13.56
N GLY A 560 -2.34 32.36 12.53
CA GLY A 560 -1.30 32.71 11.54
C GLY A 560 0.14 32.67 12.06
N LEU A 561 0.37 32.25 13.32
CA LEU A 561 1.70 32.31 13.95
C LEU A 561 2.15 30.99 14.58
N GLN A 562 1.22 30.11 14.93
CA GLN A 562 1.51 28.95 15.76
C GLN A 562 1.25 27.68 14.97
N ARG A 563 2.24 26.80 14.91
CA ARG A 563 2.00 25.42 14.49
C ARG A 563 1.15 24.73 15.54
N ASP A 564 0.03 24.15 15.13
CA ASP A 564 -0.84 23.36 16.01
C ASP A 564 -0.83 21.88 15.56
N PRO A 565 -0.35 20.94 16.41
CA PRO A 565 0.35 21.16 17.67
C PRO A 565 1.82 21.59 17.50
N CYS A 566 2.35 22.31 18.49
CA CYS A 566 3.76 22.72 18.54
C CYS A 566 4.70 21.55 18.91
N PHE A 567 5.86 21.42 18.25
CA PHE A 567 6.83 20.38 18.56
C PHE A 567 7.47 20.47 19.95
N ASN A 568 7.44 21.62 20.60
CA ASN A 568 7.97 21.81 21.95
C ASN A 568 6.89 21.68 23.03
N ASP A 569 5.64 21.42 22.67
CA ASP A 569 4.58 21.17 23.63
C ASP A 569 4.78 19.82 24.35
N HIS A 570 4.79 19.85 25.69
CA HIS A 570 5.00 18.65 26.50
C HIS A 570 3.83 17.67 26.41
N GLY A 571 2.59 18.17 26.28
CA GLY A 571 1.40 17.32 26.12
C GLY A 571 1.44 16.55 24.81
N TYR A 572 1.76 17.23 23.71
CA TYR A 572 1.92 16.62 22.40
C TYR A 572 3.05 15.59 22.38
N ARG A 573 4.23 15.91 22.93
CA ARG A 573 5.33 14.94 23.05
C ARG A 573 4.96 13.73 23.90
N SER A 574 4.28 13.93 25.02
CA SER A 574 3.84 12.81 25.86
C SER A 574 2.83 11.92 25.14
N ASN A 575 1.93 12.50 24.35
CA ASN A 575 0.96 11.75 23.55
C ASN A 575 1.67 10.93 22.45
N ILE A 576 2.59 11.55 21.70
CA ILE A 576 3.38 10.87 20.66
C ILE A 576 4.25 9.77 21.26
N ASP A 577 4.84 9.95 22.44
CA ASP A 577 5.62 8.90 23.10
C ASP A 577 4.78 7.65 23.39
N SER A 578 3.62 7.83 24.04
CA SER A 578 2.69 6.74 24.30
C SER A 578 2.23 6.08 22.98
N GLN A 579 1.76 6.87 22.02
CA GLN A 579 1.27 6.40 20.72
C GLN A 579 2.32 5.56 19.97
N LEU A 580 3.56 6.04 19.91
CA LEU A 580 4.63 5.34 19.19
C LEU A 580 5.05 4.06 19.91
N ARG A 581 5.13 4.05 21.24
CA ARG A 581 5.48 2.84 22.00
C ARG A 581 4.40 1.78 21.90
N GLU A 582 3.14 2.15 22.13
CA GLU A 582 1.99 1.25 22.04
C GLU A 582 1.80 0.74 20.60
N GLY A 583 1.87 1.65 19.63
CA GLY A 583 1.83 1.32 18.21
C GLY A 583 2.95 0.37 17.80
N THR A 584 4.19 0.59 18.26
CA THR A 584 5.32 -0.31 17.97
C THR A 584 5.10 -1.70 18.59
N LEU A 585 4.63 -1.78 19.85
CA LEU A 585 4.36 -3.06 20.52
C LEU A 585 3.25 -3.85 19.82
N LYS A 586 2.15 -3.17 19.44
CA LYS A 586 1.03 -3.77 18.69
C LYS A 586 1.50 -4.36 17.35
N HIS A 587 2.43 -3.69 16.69
CA HIS A 587 2.92 -4.06 15.35
C HIS A 587 4.31 -4.71 15.37
N TRP A 588 4.79 -5.16 16.53
CA TRP A 588 6.12 -5.80 16.68
C TRP A 588 6.22 -7.11 15.89
N ALA A 589 5.10 -7.80 15.73
CA ALA A 589 4.93 -8.93 14.82
C ALA A 589 3.85 -8.59 13.78
N GLY A 590 3.86 -9.27 12.64
CA GLY A 590 2.88 -9.01 11.56
C GLY A 590 3.29 -7.85 10.64
N THR A 591 4.45 -7.25 10.90
CA THR A 591 5.10 -6.26 10.04
C THR A 591 6.52 -6.70 9.73
N MET A 592 7.12 -6.13 8.69
CA MET A 592 8.49 -6.46 8.26
C MET A 592 9.56 -5.72 9.07
N THR A 593 9.41 -5.56 10.39
CA THR A 593 10.30 -4.75 11.25
C THR A 593 10.44 -3.28 10.78
N ARG A 594 9.43 -2.78 10.07
CA ARG A 594 9.42 -1.45 9.46
C ARG A 594 8.23 -0.66 9.96
N TYR A 595 8.46 0.62 10.24
CA TYR A 595 7.46 1.53 10.81
C TYR A 595 7.51 2.88 10.09
N SER A 596 6.33 3.47 9.86
CA SER A 596 6.21 4.79 9.25
C SER A 596 5.75 5.83 10.28
N LEU A 597 6.34 7.02 10.23
CA LEU A 597 5.88 8.22 10.93
C LEU A 597 4.84 9.01 10.11
N GLY A 598 4.24 8.37 9.10
CA GLY A 598 3.04 8.85 8.42
C GLY A 598 3.24 9.11 6.93
N ASN A 599 2.11 9.35 6.26
CA ASN A 599 2.08 9.83 4.88
C ASN A 599 2.10 11.37 4.86
N ARG A 600 2.72 11.99 3.84
CA ARG A 600 2.62 13.44 3.58
C ARG A 600 2.96 14.29 4.82
N ASN A 601 4.14 14.05 5.39
CA ASN A 601 4.68 14.85 6.49
C ASN A 601 5.16 16.21 5.98
N LEU A 602 4.95 17.26 6.78
CA LEU A 602 5.36 18.63 6.45
C LEU A 602 5.26 19.56 7.69
N LEU A 603 6.00 20.68 7.67
CA LEU A 603 5.99 21.64 8.78
C LEU A 603 4.68 22.41 8.90
N CYS A 604 4.09 22.88 7.80
CA CYS A 604 2.74 23.43 7.71
C CYS A 604 2.33 23.56 6.25
N GLU A 605 1.07 23.31 5.90
CA GLU A 605 0.60 23.48 4.51
C GLU A 605 0.46 24.98 4.19
N SER A 606 0.30 25.80 5.22
CA SER A 606 0.27 27.26 5.10
C SER A 606 1.67 27.87 5.19
N GLU A 607 1.90 28.97 4.46
CA GLU A 607 3.23 29.51 4.15
C GLU A 607 3.76 30.53 5.21
N GLU A 608 3.10 30.66 6.36
CA GLU A 608 3.47 31.63 7.40
C GLU A 608 4.79 31.28 8.11
N ASN A 609 5.30 32.24 8.88
CA ASN A 609 6.54 32.10 9.63
C ASN A 609 6.31 31.46 11.00
N ILE A 610 5.94 30.17 11.02
CA ILE A 610 5.59 29.44 12.23
C ILE A 610 6.73 28.50 12.68
N CYS A 611 6.88 28.16 13.97
CA CYS A 611 5.98 28.38 15.10
C CYS A 611 6.51 29.44 16.07
N GLN A 612 5.74 30.51 16.31
CA GLN A 612 6.09 31.61 17.21
C GLN A 612 5.33 31.55 18.55
N CYS A 613 4.90 30.36 18.99
CA CYS A 613 4.39 30.22 20.36
C CYS A 613 5.54 30.35 21.38
N GLY A 614 5.22 30.73 22.62
CA GLY A 614 6.24 30.96 23.67
C GLY A 614 7.25 29.82 23.82
N LEU A 615 6.77 28.57 23.84
CA LEU A 615 7.65 27.38 23.94
C LEU A 615 8.67 27.25 22.80
N CYS A 616 8.30 27.71 21.60
CA CYS A 616 9.17 27.66 20.43
C CYS A 616 10.14 28.84 20.40
N LEU A 617 9.69 30.02 20.82
CA LEU A 617 10.53 31.20 20.96
C LEU A 617 11.60 31.02 22.06
N ASP A 618 11.25 30.40 23.19
CA ASP A 618 12.21 30.10 24.26
C ASP A 618 13.33 29.16 23.75
N ALA A 619 12.98 28.14 22.98
CA ALA A 619 13.95 27.22 22.37
C ALA A 619 14.80 27.91 21.30
N PHE A 620 14.20 28.82 20.54
CA PHE A 620 14.91 29.62 19.54
C PHE A 620 15.91 30.59 20.18
N GLN A 621 15.52 31.28 21.24
CA GLN A 621 16.39 32.14 22.05
C GLN A 621 17.62 31.38 22.56
N GLN A 622 17.44 30.15 23.05
CA GLN A 622 18.55 29.28 23.46
C GLN A 622 19.47 28.91 22.29
N SER A 623 18.92 28.65 21.11
CA SER A 623 19.71 28.38 19.90
C SER A 623 20.56 29.60 19.51
N LEU A 624 19.98 30.79 19.52
CA LEU A 624 20.68 32.04 19.19
C LEU A 624 21.81 32.35 20.20
N GLN A 625 21.59 32.08 21.49
CA GLN A 625 22.63 32.21 22.51
C GLN A 625 23.83 31.29 22.23
N GLN A 626 23.59 30.07 21.75
CA GLN A 626 24.65 29.14 21.37
C GLN A 626 25.38 29.57 20.10
N GLU A 627 24.65 30.12 19.13
CA GLU A 627 25.16 30.50 17.82
C GLU A 627 25.96 31.81 17.85
N TYR A 628 25.41 32.87 18.44
CA TYR A 628 26.05 34.19 18.50
C TYR A 628 27.01 34.33 19.69
N GLY A 629 26.75 33.63 20.80
CA GLY A 629 27.51 33.69 22.04
C GLY A 629 27.36 35.01 22.82
N ASP A 630 27.56 36.15 22.15
CA ASP A 630 27.39 37.52 22.69
C ASP A 630 26.23 38.24 22.00
N PHE A 631 25.43 38.92 22.80
CA PHE A 631 24.24 39.64 22.37
C PHE A 631 24.55 40.85 21.47
N ASN A 632 25.73 41.46 21.62
CA ASN A 632 26.15 42.53 20.71
C ASN A 632 26.35 42.04 19.28
N ARG A 633 26.76 40.78 19.10
CA ARG A 633 26.91 40.18 17.76
C ARG A 633 25.56 39.95 17.10
N LEU A 634 24.57 39.47 17.86
CA LEU A 634 23.21 39.36 17.37
C LEU A 634 22.66 40.73 16.97
N ASN A 635 22.78 41.74 17.83
CA ASN A 635 22.30 43.10 17.52
C ASN A 635 22.98 43.68 16.26
N TYR A 636 24.28 43.42 16.08
CA TYR A 636 24.99 43.80 14.86
C TYR A 636 24.42 43.10 13.63
N SER A 637 24.24 41.78 13.70
CA SER A 637 23.76 40.97 12.57
C SER A 637 22.30 41.24 12.20
N TRP A 638 21.44 41.42 13.20
CA TRP A 638 20.02 41.67 13.03
C TRP A 638 19.69 43.16 12.83
N GLY A 639 20.67 44.06 12.94
CA GLY A 639 20.43 45.50 12.87
C GLY A 639 19.52 46.01 14.00
N THR A 640 19.53 45.33 15.14
CA THR A 640 18.67 45.60 16.30
C THR A 640 19.44 46.23 17.45
N GLN A 641 18.72 46.67 18.47
CA GLN A 641 19.29 47.25 19.71
C GLN A 641 18.59 46.66 20.94
N PHE A 642 18.37 45.35 20.92
CA PHE A 642 17.79 44.69 22.08
C PHE A 642 18.71 44.88 23.29
N GLY A 643 18.12 44.95 24.50
CA GLY A 643 18.86 45.08 25.76
C GLY A 643 18.99 43.79 26.56
N ASP A 644 18.14 42.81 26.27
CA ASP A 644 18.11 41.48 26.88
C ASP A 644 17.46 40.48 25.90
N TRP A 645 17.80 39.20 26.05
CA TRP A 645 17.28 38.10 25.26
C TRP A 645 15.77 37.90 25.41
N ASP A 646 15.18 38.32 26.54
CA ASP A 646 13.74 38.21 26.83
C ASP A 646 12.86 39.15 25.97
N PHE A 647 13.46 40.10 25.25
CA PHE A 647 12.76 41.08 24.40
C PHE A 647 12.99 40.84 22.90
N LEU A 648 13.37 39.62 22.50
CA LEU A 648 13.53 39.26 21.09
C LEU A 648 12.19 39.30 20.35
N GLU A 649 12.08 40.16 19.34
CA GLU A 649 10.95 40.23 18.43
C GLU A 649 11.32 39.64 17.06
N LEU A 650 10.51 38.69 16.56
CA LEU A 650 10.66 38.10 15.23
C LEU A 650 9.77 38.82 14.20
N PRO A 651 10.21 38.92 12.94
CA PRO A 651 9.33 39.38 11.87
C PRO A 651 8.18 38.39 11.66
N LEU A 652 6.94 38.92 11.64
CA LEU A 652 5.72 38.14 11.40
C LEU A 652 5.70 37.55 9.97
N SER A 653 6.30 38.25 9.01
CA SER A 653 6.51 37.78 7.65
C SER A 653 7.77 38.43 7.06
N MET A 654 8.39 37.76 6.08
CA MET A 654 9.26 38.41 5.11
C MET A 654 8.81 37.97 3.71
N GLY A 655 8.44 38.94 2.89
CA GLY A 655 8.22 38.75 1.45
C GLY A 655 9.38 39.36 0.65
N PRO A 656 9.46 39.11 -0.67
CA PRO A 656 10.43 39.76 -1.54
C PRO A 656 10.38 41.29 -1.35
N GLY A 657 11.50 41.90 -0.95
CA GLY A 657 11.61 43.35 -0.74
C GLY A 657 11.04 43.88 0.59
N GLN A 658 10.78 43.03 1.59
CA GLN A 658 10.45 43.48 2.95
C GLN A 658 11.59 43.21 3.95
N SER A 659 11.91 44.25 4.73
CA SER A 659 13.06 44.41 5.65
C SER A 659 14.40 44.63 4.96
N ASP A 660 15.10 45.71 5.34
CA ASP A 660 16.50 45.94 4.96
C ASP A 660 17.46 44.91 5.62
N VAL A 661 16.98 44.13 6.61
CA VAL A 661 17.76 43.13 7.35
C VAL A 661 17.08 41.75 7.30
N ILE A 662 17.80 40.77 6.74
CA ILE A 662 17.30 39.42 6.40
C ILE A 662 17.62 38.37 7.48
N ALA A 663 18.67 38.62 8.29
CA ALA A 663 19.21 37.65 9.26
C ALA A 663 18.17 37.03 10.22
N PRO A 664 17.27 37.79 10.89
CA PRO A 664 16.31 37.21 11.83
C PRO A 664 15.42 36.12 11.23
N TRP A 665 15.09 36.25 9.94
CA TRP A 665 14.23 35.31 9.26
C TRP A 665 14.99 34.06 8.80
N ILE A 666 16.20 34.21 8.26
CA ILE A 666 17.04 33.06 7.89
C ILE A 666 17.31 32.22 9.14
N ASP A 667 17.74 32.85 10.24
CA ASP A 667 18.03 32.17 11.50
C ASP A 667 16.82 31.36 12.01
N PHE A 668 15.64 31.98 11.98
CA PHE A 668 14.41 31.32 12.42
C PHE A 668 14.00 30.16 11.51
N ARG A 669 14.15 30.30 10.18
CA ARG A 669 13.81 29.23 9.22
C ARG A 669 14.76 28.03 9.34
N VAL A 670 16.06 28.29 9.45
CA VAL A 670 17.08 27.26 9.73
C VAL A 670 16.79 26.55 11.06
N PHE A 671 16.39 27.30 12.09
CA PHE A 671 15.95 26.72 13.36
C PHE A 671 14.73 25.80 13.20
N MET A 672 13.70 26.23 12.46
CA MET A 672 12.49 25.42 12.27
C MET A 672 12.72 24.15 11.44
N ASP A 673 13.60 24.17 10.44
CA ASP A 673 14.05 22.96 9.71
C ASP A 673 14.72 21.95 10.67
N ARG A 674 15.60 22.44 11.55
CA ARG A 674 16.27 21.63 12.57
C ARG A 674 15.26 21.06 13.58
N GLN A 675 14.27 21.85 14.00
CA GLN A 675 13.20 21.39 14.89
C GLN A 675 12.38 20.27 14.26
N PHE A 676 12.00 20.42 12.98
CA PHE A 676 11.23 19.41 12.25
C PHE A 676 11.99 18.09 12.11
N SER A 677 13.24 18.14 11.63
CA SER A 677 14.08 16.95 11.46
C SER A 677 14.46 16.29 12.79
N SER A 678 14.74 17.08 13.84
CA SER A 678 15.05 16.57 15.18
C SER A 678 13.83 15.92 15.85
N PHE A 679 12.62 16.43 15.60
CA PHE A 679 11.39 15.80 16.08
C PHE A 679 11.20 14.41 15.46
N HIS A 680 11.48 14.25 14.15
CA HIS A 680 11.49 12.93 13.49
C HIS A 680 12.57 12.01 14.06
N GLY A 681 13.78 12.51 14.30
CA GLY A 681 14.87 11.75 14.92
C GLY A 681 14.52 11.28 16.34
N TRP A 682 13.88 12.14 17.13
CA TRP A 682 13.35 11.79 18.45
C TRP A 682 12.25 10.72 18.36
N ALA A 683 11.25 10.90 17.49
CA ALA A 683 10.18 9.92 17.28
C ALA A 683 10.73 8.54 16.86
N ARG A 684 11.67 8.51 15.91
CA ARG A 684 12.41 7.30 15.54
C ARG A 684 13.08 6.65 16.74
N SER A 685 13.74 7.43 17.60
CA SER A 685 14.46 6.89 18.76
C SER A 685 13.54 6.15 19.74
N LEU A 686 12.27 6.56 19.85
CA LEU A 686 11.26 5.90 20.69
C LEU A 686 10.85 4.54 20.13
N ILE A 687 10.66 4.45 18.81
CA ILE A 687 10.38 3.19 18.11
C ILE A 687 11.58 2.25 18.25
N VAL A 688 12.80 2.72 17.98
CA VAL A 688 14.05 1.92 18.10
C VAL A 688 14.36 1.54 19.56
N ALA A 689 13.88 2.32 20.53
CA ALA A 689 13.95 1.94 21.94
C ALA A 689 13.06 0.73 22.25
N THR A 690 11.93 0.60 21.54
CA THR A 690 10.92 -0.45 21.72
C THR A 690 11.23 -1.69 20.88
N ASP A 691 11.66 -1.52 19.62
CA ASP A 691 12.15 -2.58 18.74
C ASP A 691 13.55 -2.25 18.21
N LYS A 692 14.55 -3.05 18.61
CA LYS A 692 15.97 -2.83 18.25
C LYS A 692 16.28 -3.12 16.78
N GLU A 693 15.44 -3.87 16.09
CA GLU A 693 15.59 -4.18 14.67
C GLU A 693 14.75 -3.24 13.78
N ALA A 694 14.03 -2.29 14.38
CA ALA A 694 13.16 -1.38 13.65
C ALA A 694 13.92 -0.53 12.63
N SER A 695 13.38 -0.49 11.41
CA SER A 695 13.70 0.51 10.40
C SER A 695 12.55 1.51 10.32
N VAL A 696 12.83 2.78 10.59
CA VAL A 696 11.80 3.82 10.72
C VAL A 696 11.96 4.89 9.64
N GLY A 697 10.86 5.27 9.00
CA GLY A 697 10.87 6.30 7.96
C GLY A 697 9.53 7.02 7.82
N ALA A 698 9.41 7.81 6.77
CA ALA A 698 8.22 8.61 6.48
C ALA A 698 8.18 9.01 5.01
N SER A 699 6.98 9.32 4.51
CA SER A 699 6.83 10.09 3.26
C SER A 699 6.56 11.56 3.57
N PHE A 700 6.98 12.45 2.66
CA PHE A 700 6.90 13.90 2.78
C PHE A 700 6.21 14.50 1.56
N ASN A 701 5.62 15.69 1.73
CA ASN A 701 5.14 16.47 0.59
C ASN A 701 6.30 16.93 -0.30
N ALA A 702 5.99 17.31 -1.55
CA ALA A 702 6.94 17.97 -2.43
C ALA A 702 7.62 19.15 -1.74
N ASP A 703 8.93 19.26 -1.95
CA ASP A 703 9.74 20.41 -1.55
C ASP A 703 9.52 21.61 -2.50
N ALA A 704 8.25 22.01 -2.61
CA ALA A 704 7.82 23.10 -3.48
C ALA A 704 8.25 24.47 -2.94
N THR A 705 8.39 24.62 -1.61
CA THR A 705 8.86 25.83 -0.95
C THR A 705 9.83 25.46 0.16
N ALA A 706 10.80 26.34 0.47
CA ALA A 706 11.75 26.04 1.55
C ALA A 706 11.08 25.99 2.93
N ARG A 707 9.82 26.43 3.05
CA ARG A 707 9.07 26.59 4.30
C ARG A 707 8.39 25.32 4.77
N HIS A 708 8.29 24.28 3.93
CA HIS A 708 7.70 23.00 4.30
C HIS A 708 8.56 22.16 5.27
N GLY A 709 9.79 22.58 5.59
CA GLY A 709 10.66 21.88 6.53
C GLY A 709 11.50 20.75 5.91
N CYS A 710 11.44 20.58 4.58
CA CYS A 710 12.06 19.47 3.84
C CYS A 710 13.58 19.63 3.65
N HIS A 711 14.33 19.93 4.72
CA HIS A 711 15.79 19.91 4.67
C HIS A 711 16.31 18.46 4.61
N TRP A 712 16.47 17.97 3.38
CA TRP A 712 16.76 16.56 3.08
C TRP A 712 17.98 15.98 3.80
N PRO A 713 19.16 16.65 3.88
CA PRO A 713 20.32 16.08 4.57
C PRO A 713 20.01 15.65 6.01
N ASP A 714 19.27 16.47 6.75
CA ASP A 714 18.94 16.19 8.14
C ASP A 714 17.85 15.11 8.28
N LEU A 715 16.87 15.10 7.38
CA LEU A 715 15.83 14.05 7.37
C LEU A 715 16.44 12.67 7.10
N PHE A 716 17.29 12.53 6.08
CA PHE A 716 17.99 11.28 5.79
C PHE A 716 18.99 10.86 6.89
N ARG A 717 19.53 11.80 7.66
CA ARG A 717 20.38 11.50 8.82
C ARG A 717 19.56 10.96 10.00
N ASN A 718 18.36 11.52 10.20
CA ASN A 718 17.48 11.19 11.33
C ASN A 718 16.54 10.00 11.07
N LEU A 719 16.37 9.56 9.83
CA LEU A 719 15.48 8.46 9.44
C LEU A 719 16.25 7.31 8.76
N ASP A 720 15.64 6.13 8.71
CA ASP A 720 16.19 4.96 8.00
C ASP A 720 15.70 4.88 6.55
N PHE A 721 14.51 5.39 6.26
CA PHE A 721 14.03 5.61 4.90
C PHE A 721 13.21 6.90 4.78
N VAL A 722 13.25 7.50 3.58
CA VAL A 722 12.53 8.74 3.24
C VAL A 722 11.92 8.59 1.86
N ALA A 723 10.67 9.03 1.69
CA ALA A 723 10.02 9.16 0.40
C ALA A 723 9.40 10.55 0.23
N ALA A 724 9.30 11.04 -1.00
CA ALA A 724 8.58 12.26 -1.36
C ALA A 724 8.23 12.22 -2.84
N ASP A 725 7.44 13.19 -3.30
CA ASP A 725 7.03 13.31 -4.70
C ASP A 725 8.21 13.21 -5.67
N TYR A 726 8.03 12.40 -6.72
CA TYR A 726 9.04 12.22 -7.76
C TYR A 726 9.34 13.54 -8.45
N THR A 727 10.59 13.97 -8.32
CA THR A 727 11.26 14.93 -9.20
C THR A 727 12.65 14.40 -9.50
N THR A 728 13.25 14.81 -10.62
CA THR A 728 14.64 14.44 -10.92
C THR A 728 15.57 14.89 -9.79
N LEU A 729 15.40 16.11 -9.29
CA LEU A 729 16.18 16.63 -8.16
C LEU A 729 16.00 15.78 -6.90
N PHE A 730 14.76 15.46 -6.48
CA PHE A 730 14.53 14.67 -5.28
C PHE A 730 15.10 13.25 -5.40
N LEU A 731 14.99 12.61 -6.57
CA LEU A 731 15.65 11.33 -6.82
C LEU A 731 17.16 11.43 -6.56
N GLU A 732 17.82 12.49 -7.05
CA GLU A 732 19.25 12.69 -6.77
C GLU A 732 19.54 12.96 -5.28
N LYS A 733 18.63 13.59 -4.54
CA LYS A 733 18.73 13.69 -3.06
C LYS A 733 18.65 12.32 -2.39
N VAL A 734 17.75 11.44 -2.85
CA VAL A 734 17.67 10.03 -2.38
C VAL A 734 18.99 9.30 -2.63
N LEU A 735 19.58 9.45 -3.83
CA LEU A 735 20.85 8.79 -4.17
C LEU A 735 22.04 9.33 -3.38
N SER A 736 21.99 10.59 -2.98
CA SER A 736 23.09 11.26 -2.30
C SER A 736 23.07 11.06 -0.79
N TYR A 737 21.89 11.13 -0.16
CA TYR A 737 21.75 11.11 1.29
C TYR A 737 21.18 9.79 1.82
N GLY A 738 20.46 9.04 0.98
CA GLY A 738 19.92 7.73 1.31
C GLY A 738 21.03 6.74 1.68
N LYS A 739 20.77 5.92 2.69
CA LYS A 739 21.63 4.78 3.02
C LYS A 739 21.44 3.72 1.94
N ALA A 740 22.54 3.10 1.49
CA ALA A 740 22.48 2.04 0.49
C ALA A 740 21.57 0.89 0.94
N ASN A 741 20.81 0.31 0.00
CA ASN A 741 19.88 -0.80 0.24
C ASN A 741 18.80 -0.52 1.32
N THR A 742 18.49 0.75 1.57
CA THR A 742 17.33 1.14 2.38
C THR A 742 16.09 1.36 1.53
N TRP A 743 14.93 1.47 2.19
CA TRP A 743 13.62 1.61 1.56
C TRP A 743 13.25 3.05 1.21
N SER A 744 14.27 3.90 1.01
CA SER A 744 14.04 5.24 0.50
C SER A 744 13.57 5.17 -0.95
N GLY A 745 12.71 6.10 -1.34
CA GLY A 745 11.98 5.98 -2.59
C GLY A 745 11.36 7.28 -3.06
N VAL A 746 10.54 7.18 -4.09
CA VAL A 746 9.79 8.31 -4.65
C VAL A 746 8.30 8.00 -4.66
N VAL A 747 7.48 9.04 -4.60
CA VAL A 747 6.01 8.97 -4.64
C VAL A 747 5.54 9.40 -6.02
N LEU A 748 4.72 8.57 -6.66
CA LEU A 748 3.98 8.91 -7.86
C LEU A 748 2.55 9.28 -7.51
N LYS A 749 2.17 10.45 -7.99
CA LYS A 749 0.79 10.91 -8.14
C LYS A 749 0.21 10.43 -9.48
N GLU A 750 -1.03 10.76 -9.76
CA GLU A 750 -1.68 10.45 -11.04
C GLU A 750 -1.19 11.31 -12.22
N GLY A 751 -1.71 11.01 -13.41
CA GLY A 751 -1.57 11.88 -14.59
C GLY A 751 -0.30 11.70 -15.42
N TYR A 752 0.56 10.74 -15.07
CA TYR A 752 1.75 10.43 -15.85
C TYR A 752 1.44 9.63 -17.12
N ASP A 753 2.22 9.87 -18.17
CA ASP A 753 2.13 9.11 -19.40
C ASP A 753 2.72 7.69 -19.29
N THR A 754 2.39 6.85 -20.26
CA THR A 754 2.85 5.44 -20.30
C THR A 754 4.38 5.34 -20.40
N ASP A 755 5.02 6.33 -21.03
CA ASP A 755 6.47 6.32 -21.25
C ASP A 755 7.22 6.49 -19.93
N LEU A 756 6.78 7.40 -19.05
CA LEU A 756 7.34 7.52 -17.70
C LEU A 756 7.07 6.28 -16.85
N LEU A 757 5.86 5.72 -16.91
CA LEU A 757 5.46 4.56 -16.09
C LEU A 757 6.23 3.29 -16.44
N THR A 758 6.81 3.20 -17.64
CA THR A 758 7.71 2.11 -18.04
C THR A 758 9.19 2.46 -17.80
N TRP A 759 9.58 3.71 -18.02
CA TRP A 759 10.96 4.16 -17.87
C TRP A 759 11.43 4.31 -16.42
N LEU A 760 10.59 4.92 -15.57
CA LEU A 760 10.96 5.28 -14.21
C LEU A 760 11.25 4.05 -13.33
N PRO A 761 10.45 2.96 -13.31
CA PRO A 761 10.78 1.77 -12.52
C PRO A 761 12.17 1.21 -12.83
N TRP A 762 12.55 1.20 -14.11
CA TRP A 762 13.88 0.79 -14.54
C TRP A 762 14.95 1.79 -14.07
N SER A 763 14.70 3.09 -14.17
CA SER A 763 15.60 4.12 -13.66
C SER A 763 15.84 3.97 -12.16
N LEU A 764 14.78 3.70 -11.36
CA LEU A 764 14.89 3.43 -9.93
C LEU A 764 15.72 2.18 -9.65
N ALA A 765 15.43 1.07 -10.33
CA ALA A 765 16.16 -0.19 -10.13
C ALA A 765 17.65 -0.09 -10.50
N LEU A 766 17.98 0.60 -11.60
CA LEU A 766 19.37 0.87 -12.01
C LEU A 766 20.07 1.81 -11.02
N ASN A 767 19.33 2.73 -10.40
CA ASN A 767 19.90 3.55 -9.34
C ASN A 767 19.86 2.90 -7.95
N GLN A 768 19.43 1.63 -7.84
CA GLN A 768 19.30 0.86 -6.59
C GLN A 768 18.32 1.50 -5.58
N VAL A 769 17.28 2.19 -6.06
CA VAL A 769 16.19 2.77 -5.26
C VAL A 769 15.05 1.76 -5.16
N SER A 770 14.80 1.28 -3.94
CA SER A 770 14.00 0.07 -3.71
C SER A 770 12.52 0.28 -3.46
N ALA A 771 12.04 1.53 -3.40
CA ALA A 771 10.64 1.82 -3.11
C ALA A 771 10.04 2.80 -4.11
N LEU A 772 8.92 2.39 -4.72
CA LEU A 772 8.05 3.24 -5.52
C LEU A 772 6.68 3.31 -4.84
N TRP A 773 6.32 4.50 -4.39
CA TRP A 773 5.10 4.74 -3.64
C TRP A 773 4.02 5.27 -4.58
N LEU A 774 2.80 4.78 -4.40
CA LEU A 774 1.60 5.24 -5.05
C LEU A 774 0.72 5.94 -4.01
N ASP A 775 0.18 7.07 -4.41
CA ASP A 775 -0.75 7.86 -3.61
C ASP A 775 -2.08 8.00 -4.36
N ASN A 776 -3.16 8.37 -3.68
CA ASN A 776 -4.51 8.46 -4.27
C ASN A 776 -4.96 7.14 -4.95
N ILE A 777 -4.87 6.02 -4.22
CA ILE A 777 -5.07 4.67 -4.79
C ILE A 777 -6.50 4.44 -5.29
N TRP A 778 -7.48 4.86 -4.52
CA TRP A 778 -8.90 4.75 -4.81
C TRP A 778 -9.60 6.07 -4.45
N SER A 779 -10.76 6.32 -5.05
CA SER A 779 -11.60 7.46 -4.70
C SER A 779 -12.46 7.15 -3.47
N ALA A 780 -12.95 8.22 -2.83
CA ALA A 780 -13.92 8.19 -1.74
C ALA A 780 -15.14 9.03 -2.12
N ALA A 781 -16.31 8.73 -1.55
CA ALA A 781 -17.56 9.44 -1.83
C ALA A 781 -17.54 10.92 -1.45
N TYR A 782 -16.70 11.33 -0.49
CA TYR A 782 -16.62 12.71 0.05
C TYR A 782 -15.25 13.37 -0.17
N GLY A 783 -14.42 12.79 -1.02
CA GLY A 783 -13.05 13.25 -1.22
C GLY A 783 -12.97 14.46 -2.14
N ASP A 784 -12.16 15.44 -1.76
CA ASP A 784 -11.73 16.57 -2.59
C ASP A 784 -10.70 16.07 -3.63
N SER A 785 -11.11 15.14 -4.49
CA SER A 785 -10.20 14.46 -5.40
C SER A 785 -10.04 15.28 -6.66
N ALA A 786 -9.16 16.29 -6.62
CA ALA A 786 -8.59 16.92 -7.82
C ALA A 786 -7.78 15.91 -8.70
N SER A 787 -7.74 14.63 -8.29
CA SER A 787 -6.93 13.53 -8.79
C SER A 787 -7.75 12.38 -9.39
N ILE A 788 -7.20 11.71 -10.41
CA ILE A 788 -7.72 10.45 -10.97
C ILE A 788 -7.09 9.27 -10.20
N PRO A 789 -7.88 8.37 -9.59
CA PRO A 789 -7.33 7.26 -8.80
C PRO A 789 -6.66 6.16 -9.63
N TRP A 790 -5.76 5.39 -9.00
CA TRP A 790 -5.09 4.23 -9.62
C TRP A 790 -6.04 3.05 -9.88
N LEU A 791 -7.04 2.90 -9.04
CA LEU A 791 -8.18 2.01 -9.23
C LEU A 791 -9.36 2.80 -9.77
N ASN A 792 -9.99 2.27 -10.80
CA ASN A 792 -11.26 2.79 -11.28
C ASN A 792 -12.32 2.63 -10.17
N PRO A 793 -13.37 3.45 -10.15
CA PRO A 793 -14.40 3.40 -9.11
C PRO A 793 -15.15 2.06 -9.03
N ASP A 794 -15.02 1.26 -10.08
CA ASP A 794 -15.61 -0.06 -10.22
C ASP A 794 -14.71 -1.20 -9.69
N GLY A 795 -13.59 -0.85 -9.04
CA GLY A 795 -12.59 -1.73 -8.42
C GLY A 795 -11.55 -2.30 -9.37
N THR A 796 -11.59 -1.99 -10.67
CA THR A 796 -10.62 -2.49 -11.65
C THR A 796 -9.36 -1.61 -11.70
N PRO A 797 -8.18 -2.16 -12.03
CA PRO A 797 -6.98 -1.35 -12.15
C PRO A 797 -7.05 -0.45 -13.37
N SER A 798 -6.57 0.78 -13.23
CA SER A 798 -6.36 1.67 -14.38
C SER A 798 -5.32 1.08 -15.36
N PRO A 799 -5.34 1.50 -16.64
CA PRO A 799 -4.27 1.14 -17.58
C PRO A 799 -2.88 1.53 -17.07
N ALA A 800 -2.77 2.68 -16.40
CA ALA A 800 -1.53 3.17 -15.79
C ALA A 800 -1.00 2.21 -14.71
N LEU A 801 -1.86 1.79 -13.78
CA LEU A 801 -1.49 0.81 -12.75
C LEU A 801 -1.07 -0.54 -13.35
N THR A 802 -1.77 -0.97 -14.41
CA THR A 802 -1.47 -2.24 -15.09
C THR A 802 -0.07 -2.22 -15.71
N VAL A 803 0.26 -1.20 -16.50
CA VAL A 803 1.58 -1.05 -17.15
C VAL A 803 2.69 -0.94 -16.11
N LEU A 804 2.47 -0.13 -15.06
CA LEU A 804 3.44 0.05 -13.99
C LEU A 804 3.72 -1.27 -13.25
N GLY A 805 2.66 -1.98 -12.89
CA GLY A 805 2.72 -3.27 -12.21
C GLY A 805 3.44 -4.34 -13.02
N GLU A 806 3.20 -4.40 -14.33
CA GLU A 806 3.89 -5.32 -15.25
C GLU A 806 5.40 -4.99 -15.33
N THR A 807 5.75 -3.72 -15.43
CA THR A 807 7.15 -3.26 -15.49
C THR A 807 7.90 -3.58 -14.19
N VAL A 808 7.30 -3.29 -13.03
CA VAL A 808 7.90 -3.63 -11.72
C VAL A 808 8.08 -5.13 -11.58
N ARG A 809 7.11 -5.93 -12.01
CA ARG A 809 7.19 -7.40 -11.99
C ARG A 809 8.32 -7.91 -12.89
N GLU A 810 8.49 -7.36 -14.09
CA GLU A 810 9.60 -7.69 -14.97
C GLU A 810 10.95 -7.46 -14.28
N ILE A 811 11.13 -6.32 -13.62
CA ILE A 811 12.36 -6.00 -12.88
C ILE A 811 12.60 -7.02 -11.76
N ARG A 812 11.60 -7.29 -10.93
CA ARG A 812 11.71 -8.23 -9.79
C ARG A 812 12.05 -9.65 -10.23
N ASP A 813 11.52 -10.07 -11.38
CA ASP A 813 11.67 -11.43 -11.91
C ASP A 813 12.94 -11.61 -12.76
N THR A 814 13.64 -10.52 -13.11
CA THR A 814 14.79 -10.57 -14.02
C THR A 814 16.06 -9.92 -13.47
N ALA A 815 16.17 -8.59 -13.47
CA ALA A 815 17.42 -7.90 -13.17
C ALA A 815 17.54 -7.45 -11.71
N GLY A 816 16.40 -7.17 -11.07
CA GLY A 816 16.30 -6.58 -9.73
C GLY A 816 17.22 -7.26 -8.72
N PRO A 817 17.08 -8.59 -8.46
CA PRO A 817 17.91 -9.28 -7.48
C PRO A 817 19.41 -9.07 -7.68
N LEU A 818 19.90 -9.11 -8.93
CA LEU A 818 21.31 -8.87 -9.22
C LEU A 818 21.69 -7.42 -8.97
N LEU A 819 20.87 -6.46 -9.42
CA LEU A 819 21.15 -5.03 -9.31
C LEU A 819 21.29 -4.61 -7.84
N TYR A 820 20.40 -5.08 -6.94
CA TYR A 820 20.45 -4.71 -5.51
C TYR A 820 21.56 -5.44 -4.73
N LEU A 821 22.08 -6.57 -5.24
CA LEU A 821 23.23 -7.28 -4.68
C LEU A 821 24.57 -6.73 -5.21
N ALA A 822 24.59 -6.11 -6.39
CA ALA A 822 25.78 -5.56 -6.99
C ALA A 822 26.21 -4.25 -6.31
N LYS A 823 27.52 -3.94 -6.38
CA LYS A 823 28.07 -2.69 -5.88
C LYS A 823 28.21 -1.70 -7.04
N ARG A 824 27.43 -0.62 -7.01
CA ARG A 824 27.55 0.51 -7.94
C ARG A 824 28.86 1.28 -7.72
N GLU A 825 29.42 1.82 -8.79
CA GLU A 825 30.59 2.70 -8.73
C GLU A 825 30.28 4.00 -7.96
N SER A 826 31.22 4.45 -7.14
CA SER A 826 31.06 5.66 -6.34
C SER A 826 31.34 6.92 -7.18
N PRO A 827 30.48 7.95 -7.13
CA PRO A 827 30.70 9.22 -7.80
C PRO A 827 32.00 9.92 -7.40
N LYS A 828 32.54 10.71 -8.33
CA LYS A 828 33.75 11.54 -8.13
C LYS A 828 33.45 13.03 -8.10
N ILE A 829 32.18 13.41 -8.24
CA ILE A 829 31.73 14.80 -8.23
C ILE A 829 30.80 15.00 -7.03
N GLY A 830 31.08 16.03 -6.24
CA GLY A 830 30.21 16.50 -5.17
C GLY A 830 29.47 17.76 -5.61
N VAL A 831 28.18 17.89 -5.28
CA VAL A 831 27.39 19.11 -5.48
C VAL A 831 26.99 19.64 -4.12
N TYR A 832 27.38 20.87 -3.77
CA TYR A 832 27.12 21.41 -2.45
C TYR A 832 25.66 21.84 -2.28
N ASP A 833 25.10 21.48 -1.13
CA ASP A 833 23.73 21.79 -0.73
C ASP A 833 23.76 22.81 0.42
N SER A 834 23.86 24.11 0.09
CA SER A 834 23.98 25.17 1.08
C SER A 834 22.65 25.46 1.78
N HIS A 835 22.61 25.24 3.10
CA HIS A 835 21.40 25.44 3.92
C HIS A 835 20.99 26.92 3.97
N GLY A 836 21.95 27.84 4.17
CA GLY A 836 21.67 29.27 4.18
C GLY A 836 21.20 29.78 2.81
N SER A 837 21.81 29.29 1.71
CA SER A 837 21.51 29.79 0.36
C SER A 837 20.09 29.49 -0.05
N ARG A 838 19.55 28.38 0.46
CA ARG A 838 18.18 27.94 0.24
C ARG A 838 17.20 29.05 0.59
N PHE A 839 17.29 29.56 1.82
CA PHE A 839 16.43 30.64 2.30
C PHE A 839 16.82 31.99 1.71
N PHE A 840 18.12 32.27 1.57
CA PHE A 840 18.58 33.53 1.00
C PHE A 840 18.03 33.79 -0.41
N SER A 841 17.95 32.74 -1.25
CA SER A 841 17.41 32.86 -2.61
C SER A 841 15.91 33.17 -2.68
N GLU A 842 15.13 32.91 -1.62
CA GLU A 842 13.70 33.26 -1.58
C GLU A 842 13.46 34.75 -1.32
N VAL A 843 14.38 35.39 -0.59
CA VAL A 843 14.24 36.78 -0.14
C VAL A 843 15.09 37.76 -0.95
N ASN A 844 16.22 37.30 -1.48
CA ASN A 844 17.05 38.06 -2.42
C ASN A 844 16.80 37.57 -3.86
N THR A 845 16.09 38.40 -4.65
CA THR A 845 15.67 38.06 -6.01
C THR A 845 16.63 38.57 -7.10
N ASP A 846 17.88 38.92 -6.76
CA ASP A 846 18.84 39.53 -7.71
C ASP A 846 18.99 38.72 -9.00
N TYR A 847 19.01 37.40 -8.88
CA TYR A 847 19.09 36.47 -10.02
C TYR A 847 17.74 35.88 -10.44
N SER A 848 16.68 36.07 -9.63
CA SER A 848 15.34 35.48 -9.84
C SER A 848 15.35 33.96 -10.08
N VAL A 849 16.27 33.24 -9.42
CA VAL A 849 16.44 31.79 -9.47
C VAL A 849 16.57 31.29 -8.03
N SER A 850 15.82 30.25 -7.68
CA SER A 850 15.92 29.56 -6.39
C SER A 850 17.12 28.60 -6.34
N LEU A 851 17.55 28.21 -5.15
CA LEU A 851 18.59 27.18 -5.00
C LEU A 851 18.18 25.86 -5.66
N ASN A 852 16.92 25.42 -5.52
CA ASN A 852 16.43 24.17 -6.10
C ASN A 852 16.51 24.20 -7.64
N GLU A 853 16.15 25.32 -8.28
CA GLU A 853 16.28 25.46 -9.74
C GLU A 853 17.75 25.43 -10.20
N ALA A 854 18.67 26.07 -9.48
CA ALA A 854 20.10 26.02 -9.80
C ALA A 854 20.68 24.60 -9.61
N GLN A 855 20.21 23.87 -8.58
CA GLN A 855 20.58 22.48 -8.32
C GLN A 855 20.03 21.52 -9.38
N ASP A 856 18.80 21.74 -9.85
CA ASP A 856 18.19 20.97 -10.93
C ASP A 856 18.92 21.21 -12.26
N ALA A 857 19.31 22.46 -12.55
CA ALA A 857 20.10 22.82 -13.71
C ALA A 857 21.46 22.10 -13.72
N VAL A 858 22.23 22.17 -12.63
CA VAL A 858 23.53 21.49 -12.58
C VAL A 858 23.37 19.96 -12.65
N ALA A 859 22.35 19.38 -12.02
CA ALA A 859 22.06 17.95 -12.10
C ALA A 859 21.79 17.52 -13.56
N SER A 860 20.97 18.28 -14.28
CA SER A 860 20.67 18.05 -15.70
C SER A 860 21.91 18.12 -16.59
N LEU A 861 22.79 19.10 -16.36
CA LEU A 861 24.06 19.24 -17.09
C LEU A 861 25.02 18.08 -16.84
N LEU A 862 25.12 17.62 -15.59
CA LEU A 862 25.97 16.47 -15.22
C LEU A 862 25.41 15.17 -15.82
N HIS A 863 24.09 14.97 -15.78
CA HIS A 863 23.43 13.83 -16.40
C HIS A 863 23.63 13.77 -17.91
N PHE A 864 23.54 14.90 -18.60
CA PHE A 864 23.74 14.96 -20.05
C PHE A 864 25.13 14.46 -20.50
N ASN A 865 26.15 14.64 -19.65
CA ASN A 865 27.51 14.14 -19.90
C ASN A 865 27.80 12.78 -19.23
N ASN A 866 26.76 12.08 -18.75
CA ASN A 866 26.82 10.81 -18.02
C ASN A 866 27.70 10.87 -16.75
N HIS A 867 27.86 12.04 -16.12
CA HIS A 867 28.62 12.17 -14.89
C HIS A 867 27.78 11.79 -13.67
N LEU A 868 28.28 10.81 -12.92
CA LEU A 868 27.72 10.49 -11.61
C LEU A 868 28.20 11.50 -10.57
N PHE A 869 27.29 11.97 -9.71
CA PHE A 869 27.57 12.91 -8.63
C PHE A 869 26.80 12.54 -7.36
N HIS A 870 27.18 13.17 -6.24
CA HIS A 870 26.39 13.18 -5.02
C HIS A 870 26.23 14.61 -4.54
N PHE A 871 25.04 14.96 -4.06
CA PHE A 871 24.87 16.09 -3.16
C PHE A 871 25.62 15.87 -1.84
N ILE A 872 26.22 16.94 -1.33
CA ILE A 872 26.97 16.94 -0.08
C ILE A 872 26.50 18.08 0.82
N ASP A 873 26.33 17.76 2.10
CA ASP A 873 25.98 18.70 3.16
C ASP A 873 27.23 19.27 3.84
N LYS A 874 27.06 20.24 4.73
CA LYS A 874 28.15 20.85 5.52
C LYS A 874 29.02 19.81 6.23
N ALA A 875 28.41 18.75 6.77
CA ALA A 875 29.14 17.69 7.48
C ALA A 875 30.12 16.94 6.57
N ARG A 876 29.70 16.60 5.33
CA ARG A 876 30.57 15.98 4.32
C ARG A 876 31.57 16.96 3.72
N LEU A 877 31.21 18.23 3.53
CA LEU A 877 32.11 19.27 3.03
C LEU A 877 33.36 19.42 3.90
N LYS A 878 33.20 19.42 5.24
CA LYS A 878 34.31 19.48 6.19
C LYS A 878 35.28 18.30 6.12
N GLN A 879 34.83 17.17 5.56
CA GLN A 879 35.60 15.93 5.42
C GLN A 879 35.99 15.67 3.95
N LEU A 880 35.76 16.64 3.06
CA LEU A 880 35.93 16.48 1.63
C LEU A 880 37.41 16.32 1.28
N ALA A 881 37.71 15.28 0.51
CA ALA A 881 39.07 14.95 0.09
C ALA A 881 39.14 14.78 -1.43
N PRO A 882 40.13 15.39 -2.13
CA PRO A 882 40.30 15.30 -3.58
C PRO A 882 40.38 13.88 -4.15
N GLN A 883 40.78 12.89 -3.33
CA GLN A 883 40.85 11.48 -3.71
C GLN A 883 39.47 10.81 -3.76
N SER A 884 38.57 11.24 -2.88
CA SER A 884 37.20 10.76 -2.80
C SER A 884 36.32 11.46 -3.83
N TYR A 885 36.38 12.80 -3.85
CA TYR A 885 35.68 13.68 -4.78
C TYR A 885 36.72 14.54 -5.49
N ALA A 886 36.84 14.40 -6.80
CA ALA A 886 37.81 15.17 -7.59
C ALA A 886 37.28 16.58 -7.92
N VAL A 887 35.96 16.74 -8.01
CA VAL A 887 35.29 18.01 -8.34
C VAL A 887 34.23 18.30 -7.30
N LEU A 888 34.16 19.56 -6.88
CA LEU A 888 33.08 20.12 -6.08
C LEU A 888 32.36 21.19 -6.91
N VAL A 889 31.03 21.11 -7.00
CA VAL A 889 30.20 22.10 -7.70
C VAL A 889 29.35 22.86 -6.69
N LEU A 890 29.30 24.17 -6.82
CA LEU A 890 28.66 25.11 -5.89
C LEU A 890 27.51 25.84 -6.62
N PRO A 891 26.31 25.24 -6.72
CA PRO A 891 25.15 25.90 -7.32
C PRO A 891 24.59 26.96 -6.36
N LEU A 892 24.53 28.21 -6.81
CA LEU A 892 23.94 29.36 -6.11
C LEU A 892 24.36 29.51 -4.63
N CYS A 893 25.61 29.16 -4.30
CA CYS A 893 26.15 29.14 -2.93
C CYS A 893 26.54 30.56 -2.44
N ARG A 894 25.59 31.49 -2.40
CA ARG A 894 25.82 32.90 -2.04
C ARG A 894 26.06 33.14 -0.55
N THR A 895 25.44 32.35 0.32
CA THR A 895 25.70 32.39 1.77
C THR A 895 26.54 31.18 2.17
N LEU A 896 27.61 31.45 2.90
CA LEU A 896 28.48 30.44 3.50
C LEU A 896 28.95 30.94 4.86
N ASP A 897 29.21 30.04 5.81
CA ASP A 897 29.92 30.37 7.03
C ASP A 897 31.45 30.28 6.86
N GLU A 898 32.16 30.64 7.93
CA GLU A 898 33.62 30.65 7.93
C GLU A 898 34.24 29.25 7.85
N GLU A 899 33.60 28.25 8.43
CA GLU A 899 34.08 26.86 8.39
C GLU A 899 33.91 26.28 6.98
N GLU A 900 32.82 26.60 6.30
CA GLU A 900 32.52 26.21 4.92
C GLU A 900 33.52 26.85 3.95
N ARG A 901 33.75 28.18 4.06
CA ARG A 901 34.77 28.89 3.25
C ARG A 901 36.16 28.28 3.46
N SER A 902 36.53 28.03 4.71
CA SER A 902 37.82 27.41 5.07
C SER A 902 37.95 26.00 4.52
N ALA A 903 36.87 25.20 4.55
CA ALA A 903 36.86 23.84 4.03
C ALA A 903 37.02 23.81 2.50
N ILE A 904 36.32 24.68 1.78
CA ILE A 904 36.42 24.81 0.32
C ILE A 904 37.84 25.24 -0.08
N GLN A 905 38.43 26.21 0.62
CA GLN A 905 39.81 26.62 0.39
C GLN A 905 40.78 25.46 0.60
N SER A 906 40.69 24.79 1.75
CA SER A 906 41.54 23.65 2.09
C SER A 906 41.44 22.53 1.06
N TYR A 907 40.25 22.29 0.52
CA TYR A 907 40.00 21.30 -0.53
C TYR A 907 40.72 21.64 -1.84
N VAL A 908 40.69 22.91 -2.28
CA VAL A 908 41.43 23.36 -3.48
C VAL A 908 42.95 23.32 -3.26
N GLU A 909 43.42 23.74 -2.09
CA GLU A 909 44.85 23.67 -1.72
C GLU A 909 45.36 22.22 -1.68
N GLY A 910 44.51 21.28 -1.26
CA GLY A 910 44.75 19.84 -1.28
C GLY A 910 44.72 19.20 -2.68
N GLY A 911 44.34 19.95 -3.70
CA GLY A 911 44.36 19.54 -5.11
C GLY A 911 42.99 19.24 -5.73
N GLY A 912 41.90 19.59 -5.05
CA GLY A 912 40.55 19.51 -5.58
C GLY A 912 40.27 20.55 -6.66
N ALA A 913 39.26 20.28 -7.48
CA ALA A 913 38.71 21.25 -8.41
C ALA A 913 37.35 21.77 -7.94
N VAL A 914 37.09 23.07 -8.07
CA VAL A 914 35.81 23.70 -7.68
C VAL A 914 35.17 24.41 -8.88
N ILE A 915 33.88 24.20 -9.09
CA ILE A 915 33.08 24.92 -10.09
C ILE A 915 31.97 25.68 -9.36
N ALA A 916 31.84 26.98 -9.60
CA ALA A 916 30.74 27.79 -9.06
C ALA A 916 30.03 28.54 -10.19
N ASP A 917 28.72 28.69 -10.08
CA ASP A 917 27.92 29.46 -11.03
C ASP A 917 28.01 30.96 -10.74
N VAL A 918 27.78 31.37 -9.49
CA VAL A 918 27.97 32.73 -8.97
C VAL A 918 29.15 32.78 -8.01
N LEU A 919 29.68 33.98 -7.73
CA LEU A 919 30.75 34.13 -6.73
C LEU A 919 30.23 33.65 -5.36
N PRO A 920 30.78 32.57 -4.78
CA PRO A 920 30.20 31.98 -3.58
C PRO A 920 30.61 32.74 -2.31
N GLY A 921 29.80 32.60 -1.25
CA GLY A 921 30.09 33.15 0.06
C GLY A 921 30.21 34.67 0.12
N VAL A 922 29.52 35.39 -0.79
CA VAL A 922 29.45 36.87 -0.77
C VAL A 922 28.73 37.39 0.48
N TYR A 923 27.91 36.53 1.07
CA TYR A 923 27.21 36.76 2.33
C TYR A 923 27.63 35.69 3.35
N ASP A 924 27.53 36.01 4.63
CA ASP A 924 27.67 35.03 5.72
C ASP A 924 26.42 34.13 5.84
N GLU A 925 26.43 33.19 6.78
CA GLU A 925 25.33 32.26 7.03
C GLU A 925 24.00 32.93 7.39
N HIS A 926 24.05 34.16 7.88
CA HIS A 926 22.89 34.97 8.27
C HIS A 926 22.41 35.89 7.13
N GLY A 927 23.07 35.86 5.97
CA GLY A 927 22.70 36.69 4.81
C GLY A 927 23.27 38.11 4.86
N ILE A 928 24.31 38.37 5.65
CA ILE A 928 24.96 39.68 5.78
C ILE A 928 26.18 39.72 4.85
N ALA A 929 26.32 40.83 4.11
CA ALA A 929 27.42 41.00 3.17
C ALA A 929 28.77 41.01 3.91
N ILE A 930 29.73 40.23 3.42
CA ILE A 930 31.08 40.19 3.99
C ILE A 930 32.03 41.13 3.23
N ALA A 931 32.89 41.84 3.95
CA ALA A 931 33.83 42.80 3.37
C ALA A 931 35.07 42.13 2.73
N GLU A 932 35.53 41.02 3.30
CA GLU A 932 36.67 40.25 2.79
C GLU A 932 36.21 38.81 2.51
N ASN A 933 35.96 38.50 1.23
CA ASN A 933 35.57 37.17 0.80
C ASN A 933 36.78 36.40 0.25
N ILE A 934 37.27 35.41 1.00
CA ILE A 934 38.40 34.55 0.58
C ILE A 934 38.12 33.76 -0.71
N MET A 935 36.85 33.58 -1.10
CA MET A 935 36.49 32.95 -2.37
C MET A 935 36.91 33.80 -3.58
N GLU A 936 37.06 35.13 -3.45
CA GLU A 936 37.56 36.00 -4.54
C GLU A 936 38.97 35.57 -4.97
N LEU A 937 39.86 35.35 -4.01
CA LEU A 937 41.22 34.86 -4.26
C LEU A 937 41.20 33.45 -4.89
N LEU A 938 40.32 32.58 -4.39
CA LEU A 938 40.17 31.22 -4.90
C LEU A 938 39.81 31.23 -6.39
N PHE A 939 38.81 32.03 -6.80
CA PHE A 939 38.41 32.15 -8.20
C PHE A 939 39.25 33.13 -9.03
N GLY A 940 40.22 33.80 -8.41
CA GLY A 940 41.13 34.73 -9.09
C GLY A 940 40.45 36.00 -9.57
N VAL A 941 39.40 36.42 -8.87
CA VAL A 941 38.57 37.59 -9.17
C VAL A 941 38.63 38.60 -8.04
N ARG A 942 38.03 39.77 -8.26
CA ARG A 942 37.75 40.75 -7.23
C ARG A 942 36.33 41.28 -7.42
N LYS A 943 35.58 41.46 -6.34
CA LYS A 943 34.26 42.11 -6.37
C LYS A 943 34.39 43.59 -6.01
N GLU A 944 33.80 44.47 -6.82
CA GLU A 944 33.81 45.92 -6.61
C GLU A 944 32.43 46.42 -6.12
N GLY A 945 32.32 46.67 -4.82
CA GLY A 945 31.09 47.19 -4.21
C GLY A 945 29.97 46.16 -4.08
N GLU A 946 28.71 46.61 -4.12
CA GLU A 946 27.54 45.73 -4.10
C GLU A 946 27.37 44.98 -5.44
N SER A 947 26.71 43.83 -5.41
CA SER A 947 26.45 43.03 -6.62
C SER A 947 25.57 43.82 -7.61
N GLN A 948 25.95 43.81 -8.88
CA GLN A 948 25.26 44.55 -9.95
C GLN A 948 24.77 43.58 -11.03
N ILE A 949 23.62 42.95 -10.77
CA ILE A 949 23.09 41.92 -11.65
C ILE A 949 22.33 42.54 -12.81
N SER A 950 22.62 42.11 -14.03
CA SER A 950 21.92 42.58 -15.24
C SER A 950 21.88 41.51 -16.33
N GLN A 951 20.86 41.57 -17.19
CA GLN A 951 20.77 40.68 -18.35
C GLN A 951 21.76 41.09 -19.43
N ALA A 952 22.53 40.12 -19.93
CA ALA A 952 23.46 40.30 -21.03
C ALA A 952 23.56 39.04 -21.91
N ALA A 953 23.85 39.22 -23.20
CA ALA A 953 24.25 38.13 -24.08
C ALA A 953 25.69 37.71 -23.75
N LEU A 954 25.90 36.41 -23.56
CA LEU A 954 27.20 35.83 -23.23
C LEU A 954 27.99 35.57 -24.51
N MET A 955 29.18 36.15 -24.63
CA MET A 955 30.07 35.99 -25.78
C MET A 955 31.31 35.19 -25.38
N VAL A 956 31.54 34.07 -26.07
CA VAL A 956 32.64 33.13 -25.79
C VAL A 956 33.79 33.36 -26.76
N SER A 957 35.03 33.39 -26.25
CA SER A 957 36.25 33.54 -27.05
C SER A 957 37.00 32.21 -27.15
N GLU A 958 36.96 31.52 -28.29
CA GLU A 958 37.63 30.21 -28.48
C GLU A 958 39.17 30.33 -28.68
N SER A 959 39.69 31.51 -29.05
CA SER A 959 41.13 31.87 -29.11
C SER A 959 41.28 33.36 -29.49
N GLU A 960 42.48 33.95 -29.40
CA GLU A 960 42.77 35.33 -29.89
C GLU A 960 42.50 35.52 -31.41
N SER A 961 42.21 34.46 -32.16
CA SER A 961 42.12 34.48 -33.63
C SER A 961 40.81 33.93 -34.24
N SER A 962 39.83 33.56 -33.42
CA SER A 962 38.52 33.05 -33.86
C SER A 962 37.39 33.95 -33.34
N GLY A 963 36.37 34.23 -34.18
CA GLY A 963 35.26 35.12 -33.83
C GLY A 963 34.47 34.65 -32.60
N ALA A 964 33.93 35.60 -31.85
CA ALA A 964 33.17 35.32 -30.63
C ALA A 964 31.87 34.55 -30.93
N MET A 965 31.61 33.48 -30.17
CA MET A 965 30.37 32.70 -30.26
C MET A 965 29.32 33.23 -29.28
N ASP A 966 28.09 33.42 -29.74
CA ASP A 966 26.95 33.75 -28.88
C ASP A 966 26.50 32.49 -28.10
N ALA A 967 26.55 32.58 -26.78
CA ALA A 967 26.17 31.54 -25.82
C ALA A 967 24.82 31.84 -25.12
N GLY A 968 24.04 32.79 -25.64
CA GLY A 968 22.71 33.14 -25.17
C GLY A 968 22.68 34.16 -24.02
N TRP A 969 21.48 34.58 -23.64
CA TRP A 969 21.27 35.55 -22.56
C TRP A 969 21.37 34.93 -21.17
N THR A 970 21.87 35.70 -20.21
CA THR A 970 21.98 35.32 -18.80
C THR A 970 22.01 36.55 -17.88
N TRP A 971 21.85 36.34 -16.58
CA TRP A 971 21.97 37.36 -15.53
C TRP A 971 23.40 37.36 -14.96
N ILE A 972 24.22 38.31 -15.37
CA ILE A 972 25.64 38.39 -15.00
C ILE A 972 25.89 39.46 -13.92
N ASP A 973 26.80 39.18 -12.97
CA ASP A 973 27.24 40.19 -11.99
C ASP A 973 28.34 41.07 -12.58
N ARG A 974 28.02 42.34 -12.80
CA ARG A 974 28.95 43.34 -13.37
C ARG A 974 29.95 43.88 -12.35
N SER A 975 29.76 43.61 -11.06
CA SER A 975 30.70 44.00 -10.01
C SER A 975 31.95 43.11 -9.97
N VAL A 976 31.94 41.95 -10.64
CA VAL A 976 33.07 41.01 -10.65
C VAL A 976 34.09 41.41 -11.72
N GLN A 977 35.35 41.51 -11.34
CA GLN A 977 36.49 41.80 -12.23
C GLN A 977 37.55 40.70 -12.13
N THR A 978 38.27 40.42 -13.21
CA THR A 978 39.39 39.46 -13.16
C THR A 978 40.60 40.06 -12.45
N GLN A 979 41.33 39.23 -11.70
CA GLN A 979 42.60 39.61 -11.10
C GLN A 979 43.71 38.64 -11.50
N GLN A 980 43.64 37.39 -11.07
CA GLN A 980 44.56 36.30 -11.45
C GLN A 980 43.91 35.26 -12.37
N GLY A 981 42.57 35.21 -12.39
CA GLY A 981 41.79 34.33 -13.23
C GLY A 981 41.75 34.78 -14.69
N PHE A 982 41.56 33.82 -15.59
CA PHE A 982 41.45 34.01 -17.03
C PHE A 982 40.00 33.79 -17.49
N ALA A 983 39.37 34.83 -18.04
CA ALA A 983 37.99 34.78 -18.53
C ALA A 983 37.93 34.22 -19.96
N LEU A 984 37.08 33.20 -20.17
CA LEU A 984 36.82 32.62 -21.50
C LEU A 984 35.58 33.22 -22.16
N ALA A 985 34.74 33.91 -21.40
CA ALA A 985 33.53 34.57 -21.90
C ALA A 985 33.34 35.95 -21.25
N GLN A 986 32.49 36.78 -21.85
CA GLN A 986 32.11 38.08 -21.33
C GLN A 986 30.63 38.39 -21.62
N GLY A 987 29.99 39.17 -20.74
CA GLY A 987 28.63 39.69 -20.95
C GLY A 987 28.49 41.08 -20.33
N ALA A 988 28.00 42.07 -21.09
CA ALA A 988 27.88 43.47 -20.65
C ALA A 988 29.15 44.03 -19.96
N ASP A 989 30.31 43.71 -20.56
CA ASP A 989 31.67 44.04 -20.11
C ASP A 989 32.17 43.32 -18.84
N ALA A 990 31.36 42.43 -18.25
CA ALA A 990 31.75 41.61 -17.11
C ALA A 990 32.38 40.28 -17.56
N PRO A 991 33.44 39.79 -16.88
CA PRO A 991 34.04 38.51 -17.16
C PRO A 991 33.13 37.35 -16.76
N ALA A 992 33.16 36.28 -17.54
CA ALA A 992 32.46 35.03 -17.31
C ALA A 992 33.36 33.84 -17.68
N TRP A 993 33.02 32.66 -17.17
CA TRP A 993 33.82 31.42 -17.35
C TRP A 993 35.29 31.64 -16.98
N ILE A 994 35.50 32.11 -15.76
CA ILE A 994 36.78 32.54 -15.23
C ILE A 994 37.48 31.32 -14.64
N ILE A 995 38.62 30.96 -15.21
CA ILE A 995 39.44 29.84 -14.75
C ILE A 995 40.62 30.39 -13.95
N ASN A 996 40.82 29.87 -12.73
CA ASN A 996 42.02 30.11 -11.95
C ASN A 996 42.73 28.78 -11.68
N ARG A 997 44.03 28.73 -11.99
CA ARG A 997 44.87 27.54 -11.88
C ARG A 997 45.77 27.71 -10.65
N HIS A 998 45.55 26.88 -9.62
CA HIS A 998 46.36 26.88 -8.40
C HIS A 998 47.52 25.90 -8.54
N LYS A 999 48.46 25.93 -7.57
CA LYS A 999 49.62 25.03 -7.58
C LYS A 999 49.22 23.55 -7.60
N ASN A 1000 48.18 23.19 -6.84
CA ASN A 1000 47.71 21.81 -6.70
C ASN A 1000 46.27 21.61 -7.23
N GLY A 1001 45.40 22.64 -7.15
CA GLY A 1001 43.99 22.56 -7.50
C GLY A 1001 43.57 23.55 -8.59
N ASN A 1002 42.28 23.58 -8.94
CA ASN A 1002 41.76 24.44 -10.01
C ASN A 1002 40.37 24.98 -9.66
N SER A 1003 40.00 26.14 -10.19
CA SER A 1003 38.64 26.66 -10.01
C SER A 1003 38.07 27.27 -11.29
N LEU A 1004 36.75 27.13 -11.47
CA LEU A 1004 35.97 27.72 -12.55
C LEU A 1004 34.77 28.49 -11.97
N LEU A 1005 34.65 29.77 -12.30
CA LEU A 1005 33.49 30.60 -11.96
C LEU A 1005 32.73 30.99 -13.25
N LEU A 1006 31.43 30.68 -13.33
CA LEU A 1006 30.62 31.11 -14.49
C LEU A 1006 30.30 32.61 -14.45
N ASN A 1007 30.08 33.14 -13.25
CA ASN A 1007 29.59 34.49 -12.93
C ASN A 1007 28.10 34.74 -13.27
N TYR A 1008 27.31 33.68 -13.33
CA TYR A 1008 25.85 33.69 -13.51
C TYR A 1008 25.27 32.30 -13.15
N PRO A 1009 24.00 32.17 -12.72
CA PRO A 1009 23.41 30.88 -12.32
C PRO A 1009 23.43 29.82 -13.42
N PHE A 1010 23.56 28.54 -13.06
CA PHE A 1010 23.47 27.44 -14.04
C PHE A 1010 22.16 27.50 -14.82
N ARG A 1011 22.23 27.31 -16.14
CA ARG A 1011 21.04 27.27 -17.01
C ARG A 1011 20.61 25.83 -17.27
N ASN A 1012 19.29 25.64 -17.28
CA ASN A 1012 18.68 24.35 -17.58
C ASN A 1012 18.80 23.98 -19.07
N ILE A 1013 18.83 22.68 -19.36
CA ILE A 1013 18.70 22.19 -20.75
C ILE A 1013 17.27 22.40 -21.19
N GLN A 1014 17.06 23.14 -22.28
CA GLN A 1014 15.72 23.38 -22.81
C GLN A 1014 15.38 22.34 -23.89
N GLN A 1015 14.17 21.81 -23.85
CA GLN A 1015 13.68 20.90 -24.87
C GLN A 1015 12.79 21.68 -25.85
N GLU A 1016 13.22 21.77 -27.11
CA GLU A 1016 12.40 22.33 -28.19
C GLU A 1016 12.09 21.23 -29.22
N LYS A 1017 10.87 20.71 -29.18
CA LYS A 1017 10.44 19.54 -29.98
C LYS A 1017 11.38 18.36 -29.69
N SER A 1018 11.97 17.73 -30.71
CA SER A 1018 12.89 16.58 -30.57
C SER A 1018 14.37 16.99 -30.45
N LYS A 1019 14.67 18.21 -29.98
CA LYS A 1019 16.04 18.71 -29.82
C LYS A 1019 16.27 19.27 -28.42
N HIS A 1020 17.39 18.87 -27.83
CA HIS A 1020 17.92 19.45 -26.61
C HIS A 1020 18.78 20.68 -26.96
N LEU A 1021 18.36 21.85 -26.48
CA LEU A 1021 19.16 23.06 -26.47
C LEU A 1021 20.02 23.04 -25.21
N VAL A 1022 21.24 22.54 -25.38
CA VAL A 1022 22.23 22.41 -24.30
C VAL A 1022 22.97 23.74 -24.12
N PRO A 1023 22.98 24.32 -22.90
CA PRO A 1023 23.73 25.53 -22.62
C PRO A 1023 25.24 25.35 -22.86
N ALA A 1024 25.91 26.39 -23.37
CA ALA A 1024 27.31 26.31 -23.77
C ALA A 1024 28.27 26.01 -22.60
N GLU A 1025 27.88 26.38 -21.37
CA GLU A 1025 28.58 26.05 -20.13
C GLU A 1025 28.69 24.53 -19.89
N CYS A 1026 27.76 23.72 -20.43
CA CYS A 1026 27.84 22.26 -20.36
C CYS A 1026 29.17 21.74 -20.93
N LYS A 1027 29.54 22.25 -22.11
CA LYS A 1027 30.80 21.93 -22.79
C LYS A 1027 31.99 22.51 -22.04
N ALA A 1028 31.86 23.71 -21.48
CA ALA A 1028 32.92 24.35 -20.69
C ALA A 1028 33.23 23.54 -19.42
N MET A 1029 32.20 23.05 -18.73
CA MET A 1029 32.33 22.17 -17.56
C MET A 1029 32.98 20.83 -17.92
N ASP A 1030 32.50 20.13 -18.95
CA ASP A 1030 33.09 18.84 -19.38
C ASP A 1030 34.56 19.01 -19.81
N SER A 1031 34.89 20.11 -20.50
CA SER A 1031 36.27 20.44 -20.87
C SER A 1031 37.14 20.69 -19.65
N PHE A 1032 36.66 21.51 -18.70
CA PHE A 1032 37.37 21.80 -17.45
C PHE A 1032 37.60 20.53 -16.61
N MET A 1033 36.62 19.63 -16.57
CA MET A 1033 36.72 18.37 -15.84
C MET A 1033 37.63 17.35 -16.54
N THR A 1034 37.62 17.29 -17.88
CA THR A 1034 38.47 16.36 -18.66
C THR A 1034 39.96 16.68 -18.53
N ASP A 1035 40.32 17.95 -18.32
CA ASP A 1035 41.69 18.37 -18.02
C ASP A 1035 42.21 17.81 -16.67
N LEU A 1036 41.32 17.30 -15.80
CA LEU A 1036 41.67 16.76 -14.50
C LEU A 1036 41.96 15.25 -14.62
N SER A 1037 43.22 14.88 -14.38
CA SER A 1037 43.71 13.48 -14.44
C SER A 1037 42.94 12.47 -13.57
N THR A 1038 42.15 12.93 -12.60
CA THR A 1038 41.40 12.12 -11.63
C THR A 1038 39.91 11.92 -11.95
N VAL A 1039 39.35 12.68 -12.91
CA VAL A 1039 37.90 12.62 -13.26
C VAL A 1039 37.60 11.57 -14.35
N ALA A 1040 38.62 10.88 -14.86
CA ALA A 1040 38.55 9.89 -15.95
C ALA A 1040 37.76 8.59 -15.64
N ALA A 1041 36.99 8.54 -14.55
CA ALA A 1041 36.28 7.34 -14.08
C ALA A 1041 34.86 7.15 -14.66
N THR A 1042 34.37 8.05 -15.52
CA THR A 1042 33.03 7.87 -16.10
C THR A 1042 33.06 6.80 -17.21
N VAL A 1043 32.17 5.81 -17.14
CA VAL A 1043 31.98 4.82 -18.21
C VAL A 1043 31.37 5.52 -19.43
N LYS A 1044 32.24 5.95 -20.35
CA LYS A 1044 31.81 6.53 -21.63
C LYS A 1044 31.52 5.41 -22.64
N THR A 1045 30.46 5.59 -23.43
CA THR A 1045 30.21 4.80 -24.63
C THR A 1045 31.35 5.02 -25.63
N LYS A 1046 31.65 4.01 -26.46
CA LYS A 1046 32.61 4.22 -27.57
C LYS A 1046 32.02 5.10 -28.70
N GLU A 1047 30.71 5.33 -28.67
CA GLU A 1047 30.00 6.21 -29.60
C GLU A 1047 29.73 7.55 -28.91
N ALA A 1048 29.97 8.67 -29.61
CA ALA A 1048 29.74 10.01 -29.06
C ALA A 1048 28.25 10.41 -29.18
N GLY A 1049 27.73 11.14 -28.19
CA GLY A 1049 26.39 11.74 -28.25
C GLY A 1049 25.21 10.83 -27.91
N PHE A 1050 25.41 9.84 -27.04
CA PHE A 1050 24.33 9.00 -26.52
C PHE A 1050 23.42 9.81 -25.59
N LEU A 1051 22.13 9.90 -25.93
CA LEU A 1051 21.05 10.44 -25.10
C LEU A 1051 20.48 9.32 -24.23
N GLY A 1052 21.04 9.19 -23.04
CA GLY A 1052 20.70 8.16 -22.06
C GLY A 1052 21.79 8.02 -21.00
N ARG A 1053 21.64 7.03 -20.13
CA ARG A 1053 22.57 6.74 -19.03
C ARG A 1053 23.23 5.37 -19.19
N VAL A 1054 24.52 5.31 -18.84
CA VAL A 1054 25.26 4.04 -18.74
C VAL A 1054 25.69 3.83 -17.30
N TYR A 1055 25.28 2.70 -16.73
CA TYR A 1055 25.55 2.29 -15.37
C TYR A 1055 26.60 1.18 -15.35
N ALA A 1056 27.44 1.20 -14.32
CA ALA A 1056 28.42 0.15 -14.08
C ALA A 1056 28.40 -0.31 -12.62
N TYR A 1057 28.46 -1.63 -12.46
CA TYR A 1057 28.47 -2.29 -11.16
C TYR A 1057 29.57 -3.35 -11.11
N SER A 1058 29.94 -3.71 -9.89
CA SER A 1058 30.81 -4.83 -9.58
C SER A 1058 30.05 -5.86 -8.75
N PHE A 1059 30.21 -7.14 -9.09
CA PHE A 1059 29.64 -8.24 -8.32
C PHE A 1059 30.69 -9.35 -8.24
N GLY A 1060 31.41 -9.40 -7.11
CA GLY A 1060 32.68 -10.12 -7.03
C GLY A 1060 33.69 -9.55 -8.02
N GLU A 1061 34.30 -10.40 -8.83
CA GLU A 1061 35.23 -10.01 -9.91
C GLU A 1061 34.51 -9.64 -11.22
N SER A 1062 33.20 -9.90 -11.32
CA SER A 1062 32.40 -9.63 -12.52
C SER A 1062 32.02 -8.15 -12.62
N LYS A 1063 31.92 -7.65 -13.85
CA LYS A 1063 31.41 -6.31 -14.16
C LYS A 1063 30.03 -6.40 -14.79
N ILE A 1064 29.12 -5.56 -14.33
CA ILE A 1064 27.76 -5.46 -14.90
C ILE A 1064 27.64 -4.07 -15.51
N TYR A 1065 27.15 -4.00 -16.74
CA TYR A 1065 26.89 -2.75 -17.45
C TYR A 1065 25.42 -2.70 -17.85
N ALA A 1066 24.76 -1.58 -17.57
CA ALA A 1066 23.42 -1.30 -18.05
C ALA A 1066 23.44 -0.04 -18.91
N ALA A 1067 22.63 0.00 -19.97
CA ALA A 1067 22.37 1.20 -20.72
C ALA A 1067 20.86 1.43 -20.77
N GLN A 1068 20.43 2.64 -20.44
CA GLN A 1068 19.04 3.08 -20.50
C GLN A 1068 18.97 4.32 -21.41
N ALA A 1069 18.16 4.28 -22.45
CA ALA A 1069 17.88 5.47 -23.26
C ALA A 1069 16.95 6.44 -22.51
N ASP A 1070 17.07 7.74 -22.77
CA ASP A 1070 16.09 8.71 -22.27
C ASP A 1070 14.72 8.50 -22.95
N MET A 1071 13.64 8.96 -22.32
CA MET A 1071 12.26 8.78 -22.80
C MET A 1071 11.97 9.47 -24.14
N ASP A 1072 12.71 10.52 -24.47
CA ASP A 1072 12.56 11.29 -25.70
C ASP A 1072 13.71 11.04 -26.70
N ALA A 1073 14.58 10.08 -26.37
CA ALA A 1073 15.75 9.78 -27.17
C ALA A 1073 15.34 9.15 -28.52
N PRO A 1074 15.98 9.57 -29.64
CA PRO A 1074 15.80 8.84 -30.89
C PRO A 1074 16.40 7.44 -30.76
N ARG A 1075 16.06 6.57 -31.70
CA ARG A 1075 16.72 5.28 -31.84
C ARG A 1075 18.23 5.46 -32.02
N GLN A 1076 19.02 4.91 -31.11
CA GLN A 1076 20.47 5.09 -31.07
C GLN A 1076 21.21 3.76 -31.13
N GLN A 1077 22.37 3.76 -31.76
CA GLN A 1077 23.33 2.67 -31.66
C GLN A 1077 24.30 2.98 -30.51
N ILE A 1078 24.74 1.95 -29.81
CA ILE A 1078 25.63 2.10 -28.66
C ILE A 1078 26.60 0.92 -28.60
N GLN A 1079 27.81 1.22 -28.11
CA GLN A 1079 28.84 0.25 -27.84
C GLN A 1079 29.41 0.46 -26.43
N LEU A 1080 29.27 -0.56 -25.59
CA LEU A 1080 29.80 -0.60 -24.23
C LEU A 1080 31.30 -0.98 -24.21
N PRO A 1081 32.06 -0.59 -23.17
CA PRO A 1081 33.52 -0.74 -23.13
C PRO A 1081 33.98 -2.14 -22.69
N PHE A 1082 33.56 -3.18 -23.41
CA PHE A 1082 34.05 -4.56 -23.18
C PHE A 1082 35.45 -4.80 -23.75
N ASN A 1083 36.21 -5.68 -23.09
CA ASN A 1083 37.52 -6.17 -23.53
C ASN A 1083 37.40 -7.42 -24.41
N ALA A 1084 38.48 -7.75 -25.12
CA ALA A 1084 38.52 -8.95 -25.96
C ALA A 1084 38.54 -10.27 -25.17
N SER A 1085 39.04 -10.24 -23.93
CA SER A 1085 39.09 -11.37 -23.01
C SER A 1085 37.79 -11.62 -22.24
N ASP A 1086 36.87 -10.66 -22.23
CA ASP A 1086 35.64 -10.76 -21.45
C ASP A 1086 34.71 -11.82 -22.04
N VAL A 1087 34.06 -12.58 -21.15
CA VAL A 1087 32.94 -13.44 -21.51
C VAL A 1087 31.66 -12.71 -21.12
N VAL A 1088 30.92 -12.21 -22.11
CA VAL A 1088 29.77 -11.34 -21.89
C VAL A 1088 28.44 -12.06 -22.14
N TYR A 1089 27.50 -11.86 -21.24
CA TYR A 1089 26.13 -12.36 -21.33
C TYR A 1089 25.15 -11.19 -21.24
N ASN A 1090 24.07 -11.21 -22.03
CA ASN A 1090 22.92 -10.36 -21.81
C ASN A 1090 22.12 -10.94 -20.63
N VAL A 1091 21.99 -10.17 -19.54
CA VAL A 1091 21.36 -10.63 -18.30
C VAL A 1091 19.86 -10.85 -18.48
N LEU A 1092 19.21 -10.03 -19.31
CA LEU A 1092 17.77 -10.09 -19.55
C LEU A 1092 17.41 -11.31 -20.41
N THR A 1093 18.14 -11.54 -21.51
CA THR A 1093 17.82 -12.58 -22.50
C THR A 1093 18.59 -13.90 -22.29
N GLY A 1094 19.69 -13.90 -21.53
CA GLY A 1094 20.60 -15.03 -21.37
C GLY A 1094 21.52 -15.29 -22.57
N GLU A 1095 21.51 -14.42 -23.58
CA GLU A 1095 22.35 -14.59 -24.77
C GLU A 1095 23.84 -14.35 -24.46
N GLN A 1096 24.70 -15.31 -24.82
CA GLN A 1096 26.15 -15.11 -24.77
C GLN A 1096 26.62 -14.30 -25.99
N ILE A 1097 27.22 -13.14 -25.74
CA ILE A 1097 27.69 -12.21 -26.77
C ILE A 1097 29.03 -12.68 -27.35
N ARG A 1098 29.09 -12.82 -28.69
CA ARG A 1098 30.32 -13.15 -29.42
C ARG A 1098 31.10 -11.89 -29.76
N ARG A 1099 32.42 -11.90 -29.55
CA ARG A 1099 33.34 -10.77 -29.81
C ARG A 1099 32.87 -9.48 -29.11
N PRO A 1100 32.73 -9.48 -27.78
CA PRO A 1100 32.09 -8.38 -27.05
C PRO A 1100 32.75 -7.01 -27.25
N HIS A 1101 34.08 -6.96 -27.43
CA HIS A 1101 34.81 -5.72 -27.72
C HIS A 1101 34.38 -4.97 -29.01
N HIS A 1102 33.66 -5.63 -29.92
CA HIS A 1102 33.08 -5.04 -31.15
C HIS A 1102 31.55 -5.08 -31.18
N TYR A 1103 30.90 -5.53 -30.11
CA TYR A 1103 29.45 -5.67 -30.09
C TYR A 1103 28.77 -4.30 -30.05
N ARG A 1104 27.83 -4.09 -30.97
CA ARG A 1104 26.98 -2.91 -31.02
C ARG A 1104 25.53 -3.35 -31.01
N PHE A 1105 24.71 -2.66 -30.24
CA PHE A 1105 23.27 -2.91 -30.17
C PHE A 1105 22.50 -1.60 -30.35
N ARG A 1106 21.21 -1.71 -30.62
CA ARG A 1106 20.31 -0.57 -30.77
C ARG A 1106 19.45 -0.47 -29.52
N LEU A 1107 19.21 0.77 -29.08
CA LEU A 1107 18.23 1.10 -28.06
C LEU A 1107 17.15 1.97 -28.69
N GLU A 1108 15.89 1.58 -28.49
CA GLU A 1108 14.73 2.45 -28.70
C GLU A 1108 14.55 3.41 -27.52
N SER A 1109 13.59 4.34 -27.65
CA SER A 1109 13.27 5.31 -26.60
C SER A 1109 12.92 4.62 -25.28
N GLY A 1110 13.53 5.04 -24.19
CA GLY A 1110 13.34 4.48 -22.86
C GLY A 1110 13.80 3.03 -22.64
N GLU A 1111 14.34 2.34 -23.66
CA GLU A 1111 14.73 0.93 -23.58
C GLU A 1111 15.93 0.71 -22.64
N VAL A 1112 15.95 -0.43 -21.95
CA VAL A 1112 17.06 -0.89 -21.12
C VAL A 1112 17.70 -2.17 -21.67
N GLN A 1113 19.03 -2.21 -21.66
CA GLN A 1113 19.82 -3.42 -21.88
C GLN A 1113 20.83 -3.62 -20.75
N LEU A 1114 20.97 -4.86 -20.28
CA LEU A 1114 21.84 -5.22 -19.15
C LEU A 1114 22.77 -6.37 -19.54
N PHE A 1115 24.06 -6.21 -19.26
CA PHE A 1115 25.10 -7.18 -19.62
C PHE A 1115 26.01 -7.47 -18.43
N ALA A 1116 26.42 -8.74 -18.28
CA ALA A 1116 27.43 -9.15 -17.33
C ALA A 1116 28.69 -9.62 -18.07
N ALA A 1117 29.86 -9.10 -17.68
CA ALA A 1117 31.17 -9.46 -18.18
C ALA A 1117 31.94 -10.26 -17.12
N LEU A 1118 32.25 -11.52 -17.43
CA LEU A 1118 32.93 -12.48 -16.56
C LEU A 1118 34.33 -12.80 -17.10
N ALA A 1119 35.24 -13.18 -16.20
CA ALA A 1119 36.60 -13.63 -16.55
C ALA A 1119 36.65 -15.08 -17.09
N TYR A 1120 35.54 -15.82 -17.01
CA TYR A 1120 35.44 -17.21 -17.41
C TYR A 1120 34.10 -17.49 -18.09
N LYS A 1121 34.05 -18.59 -18.84
CA LYS A 1121 32.81 -19.09 -19.43
C LYS A 1121 32.11 -20.03 -18.45
N VAL A 1122 30.81 -19.85 -18.24
CA VAL A 1122 29.96 -20.83 -17.58
C VAL A 1122 29.57 -21.90 -18.61
N GLU A 1123 29.87 -23.17 -18.31
CA GLU A 1123 29.55 -24.29 -19.20
C GLU A 1123 28.11 -24.75 -19.02
N THR A 1124 27.66 -24.86 -17.77
CA THR A 1124 26.29 -25.24 -17.43
C THR A 1124 25.95 -24.86 -15.99
N LEU A 1125 24.67 -24.61 -15.73
CA LEU A 1125 24.09 -24.51 -14.39
C LEU A 1125 23.51 -25.88 -14.02
N VAL A 1126 23.99 -26.47 -12.93
CA VAL A 1126 23.50 -27.74 -12.39
C VAL A 1126 22.57 -27.45 -11.22
N LEU A 1127 21.39 -28.06 -11.28
CA LEU A 1127 20.39 -28.08 -10.22
C LEU A 1127 20.26 -29.52 -9.71
N GLU A 1128 20.40 -29.71 -8.40
CA GLU A 1128 20.17 -30.98 -7.73
C GLU A 1128 19.04 -30.82 -6.71
N ALA A 1129 17.97 -31.57 -6.90
CA ALA A 1129 16.86 -31.73 -5.98
C ALA A 1129 16.42 -33.20 -5.94
N PRO A 1130 15.69 -33.66 -4.91
CA PRO A 1130 15.09 -35.00 -4.92
C PRO A 1130 14.01 -35.13 -6.01
N ASP A 1131 13.84 -36.33 -6.57
CA ASP A 1131 12.80 -36.61 -7.57
C ASP A 1131 11.38 -36.69 -6.98
N VAL A 1132 11.29 -36.98 -5.67
CA VAL A 1132 10.04 -37.10 -4.93
C VAL A 1132 10.20 -36.44 -3.56
N ALA A 1133 9.20 -35.65 -3.17
CA ALA A 1133 9.04 -35.14 -1.81
C ALA A 1133 7.59 -35.35 -1.35
N ALA A 1134 7.38 -35.56 -0.05
CA ALA A 1134 6.03 -35.59 0.51
C ALA A 1134 5.60 -34.18 0.93
N ALA A 1135 4.29 -33.90 0.88
CA ALA A 1135 3.74 -32.69 1.52
C ALA A 1135 4.18 -32.63 3.00
N GLY A 1136 4.46 -31.43 3.51
CA GLY A 1136 5.00 -31.21 4.85
C GLY A 1136 6.53 -31.36 4.99
N GLN A 1137 7.24 -31.82 3.96
CA GLN A 1137 8.70 -31.95 4.00
C GLN A 1137 9.42 -30.72 3.45
N ARG A 1138 10.67 -30.54 3.87
CA ARG A 1138 11.59 -29.59 3.24
C ARG A 1138 12.23 -30.23 2.02
N ILE A 1139 12.20 -29.54 0.87
CA ILE A 1139 12.96 -29.94 -0.32
C ILE A 1139 14.34 -29.29 -0.24
N PRO A 1140 15.43 -30.06 -0.05
CA PRO A 1140 16.78 -29.52 -0.19
C PRO A 1140 17.12 -29.32 -1.66
N ILE A 1141 17.70 -28.16 -1.98
CA ILE A 1141 18.06 -27.77 -3.34
C ILE A 1141 19.52 -27.32 -3.34
N ARG A 1142 20.30 -27.83 -4.29
CA ARG A 1142 21.68 -27.42 -4.52
C ARG A 1142 21.83 -26.89 -5.92
N CYS A 1143 22.55 -25.78 -6.05
CA CYS A 1143 22.82 -25.16 -7.33
C CYS A 1143 24.32 -24.97 -7.48
N LEU A 1144 24.87 -25.35 -8.63
CA LEU A 1144 26.29 -25.26 -8.94
C LEU A 1144 26.51 -24.79 -10.38
N ILE A 1145 27.32 -23.75 -10.56
CA ILE A 1145 27.86 -23.42 -11.88
C ILE A 1145 29.09 -24.26 -12.20
N LYS A 1146 29.12 -24.88 -13.39
CA LYS A 1146 30.31 -25.57 -13.90
C LYS A 1146 31.13 -24.63 -14.77
N VAL A 1147 32.42 -24.57 -14.47
CA VAL A 1147 33.41 -23.75 -15.19
C VAL A 1147 34.63 -24.59 -15.62
N PRO A 1148 35.37 -24.20 -16.67
CA PRO A 1148 36.49 -24.99 -17.18
C PRO A 1148 37.69 -25.17 -16.23
N LYS A 1149 37.84 -24.34 -15.18
CA LYS A 1149 38.90 -24.43 -14.15
C LYS A 1149 38.30 -24.21 -12.76
N ASP A 1150 38.36 -25.26 -11.94
CA ASP A 1150 37.89 -25.42 -10.55
C ASP A 1150 36.79 -24.49 -10.02
N LYS A 1151 37.12 -23.29 -9.54
CA LYS A 1151 36.18 -22.47 -8.76
C LYS A 1151 35.53 -21.39 -9.61
N GLY A 1152 34.20 -21.40 -9.64
CA GLY A 1152 33.43 -20.23 -10.05
C GLY A 1152 33.66 -19.07 -9.10
N GLY A 1153 33.45 -17.85 -9.59
CA GLY A 1153 33.42 -16.64 -8.78
C GLY A 1153 32.06 -16.41 -8.13
N LYS A 1154 31.79 -15.14 -7.78
CA LYS A 1154 30.54 -14.74 -7.15
C LYS A 1154 29.35 -14.81 -8.12
N HIS A 1155 28.27 -15.49 -7.74
CA HIS A 1155 27.02 -15.64 -8.51
C HIS A 1155 25.79 -15.41 -7.62
N ALA A 1156 24.65 -15.10 -8.24
CA ALA A 1156 23.35 -15.00 -7.56
C ALA A 1156 22.35 -15.92 -8.26
N PHE A 1157 21.54 -16.61 -7.47
CA PHE A 1157 20.58 -17.60 -7.96
C PHE A 1157 19.16 -17.18 -7.56
N LEU A 1158 18.25 -17.11 -8.53
CA LEU A 1158 16.83 -16.92 -8.28
C LEU A 1158 16.11 -18.25 -8.43
N LEU A 1159 15.42 -18.68 -7.37
CA LEU A 1159 14.68 -19.92 -7.30
C LEU A 1159 13.18 -19.66 -7.39
N ASP A 1160 12.54 -20.38 -8.31
CA ASP A 1160 11.10 -20.45 -8.47
C ASP A 1160 10.60 -21.89 -8.28
N PHE A 1161 9.42 -22.00 -7.66
CA PHE A 1161 8.71 -23.27 -7.51
C PHE A 1161 7.29 -23.13 -8.07
N MET A 1162 6.93 -23.98 -9.03
CA MET A 1162 5.64 -23.87 -9.73
C MET A 1162 5.00 -25.24 -9.96
N PRO A 1163 3.68 -25.37 -9.84
CA PRO A 1163 2.96 -26.51 -10.38
C PRO A 1163 3.21 -26.62 -11.89
N GLN A 1164 3.23 -27.84 -12.43
CA GLN A 1164 3.46 -28.04 -13.86
C GLN A 1164 2.45 -27.23 -14.70
N ASN A 1165 2.95 -26.45 -15.65
CA ASN A 1165 2.17 -25.55 -16.53
C ASN A 1165 1.38 -24.43 -15.81
N LYS A 1166 1.81 -24.01 -14.62
CA LYS A 1166 1.24 -22.85 -13.89
C LYS A 1166 2.31 -21.81 -13.56
N SER A 1167 1.88 -20.62 -13.14
CA SER A 1167 2.77 -19.57 -12.66
C SER A 1167 3.55 -19.99 -11.40
N PRO A 1168 4.75 -19.41 -11.16
CA PRO A 1168 5.46 -19.52 -9.89
C PRO A 1168 4.59 -19.20 -8.69
N LEU A 1169 4.80 -19.94 -7.60
CA LEU A 1169 4.20 -19.65 -6.31
C LEU A 1169 5.07 -18.60 -5.61
N PRO A 1170 4.63 -17.33 -5.51
CA PRO A 1170 5.48 -16.22 -5.11
C PRO A 1170 6.03 -16.38 -3.69
N TYR A 1171 5.27 -17.00 -2.79
CA TYR A 1171 5.67 -17.25 -1.40
C TYR A 1171 6.80 -18.26 -1.23
N TYR A 1172 7.17 -19.04 -2.25
CA TYR A 1172 8.35 -19.92 -2.22
C TYR A 1172 9.56 -19.35 -2.94
N ARG A 1173 9.45 -18.18 -3.57
CA ARG A 1173 10.55 -17.57 -4.31
C ARG A 1173 11.68 -17.18 -3.36
N GLN A 1174 12.91 -17.52 -3.72
CA GLN A 1174 14.11 -17.22 -2.94
C GLN A 1174 15.21 -16.71 -3.85
N CYS A 1175 16.06 -15.83 -3.33
CA CYS A 1175 17.30 -15.46 -4.01
C CYS A 1175 18.47 -15.56 -3.03
N VAL A 1176 19.54 -16.19 -3.48
CA VAL A 1176 20.74 -16.46 -2.69
C VAL A 1176 21.98 -16.15 -3.53
N ASP A 1177 22.93 -15.40 -2.98
CA ASP A 1177 24.26 -15.23 -3.55
C ASP A 1177 25.27 -16.24 -3.01
N SER A 1178 26.32 -16.49 -3.80
CA SER A 1178 27.40 -17.41 -3.46
C SER A 1178 28.72 -16.89 -4.00
N ASP A 1179 29.76 -16.84 -3.16
CA ASP A 1179 31.10 -16.40 -3.55
C ASP A 1179 31.87 -17.41 -4.42
N ILE A 1180 31.39 -18.66 -4.49
CA ILE A 1180 32.08 -19.77 -5.16
C ILE A 1180 31.22 -20.44 -6.25
N GLY A 1181 30.08 -19.85 -6.59
CA GLY A 1181 29.16 -20.41 -7.59
C GLY A 1181 28.39 -21.66 -7.13
N PHE A 1182 28.31 -21.90 -5.82
CA PHE A 1182 27.57 -23.00 -5.21
C PHE A 1182 26.65 -22.49 -4.08
N ALA A 1183 25.36 -22.81 -4.14
CA ALA A 1183 24.38 -22.42 -3.13
C ALA A 1183 23.50 -23.60 -2.70
N GLU A 1184 23.11 -23.62 -1.42
CA GLU A 1184 22.09 -24.52 -0.88
C GLU A 1184 20.84 -23.71 -0.49
N MET A 1185 19.67 -24.21 -0.86
CA MET A 1185 18.36 -23.60 -0.61
C MET A 1185 17.37 -24.66 -0.13
N GLN A 1186 16.26 -24.25 0.48
CA GLN A 1186 15.23 -25.18 0.93
C GLN A 1186 13.82 -24.64 0.70
N ILE A 1187 12.88 -25.49 0.26
CA ILE A 1187 11.46 -25.16 0.14
C ILE A 1187 10.68 -25.89 1.24
N PRO A 1188 10.05 -25.19 2.20
CA PRO A 1188 9.25 -25.81 3.25
C PRO A 1188 7.81 -26.07 2.75
N LEU A 1189 7.55 -27.28 2.24
CA LEU A 1189 6.23 -27.63 1.71
C LEU A 1189 5.17 -27.64 2.80
N ALA A 1190 4.01 -27.08 2.49
CA ALA A 1190 2.84 -27.14 3.35
C ALA A 1190 2.36 -28.60 3.57
N LEU A 1191 1.71 -28.86 4.70
CA LEU A 1191 1.11 -30.17 5.00
C LEU A 1191 0.00 -30.54 4.01
N ASN A 1192 -0.72 -29.54 3.49
CA ASN A 1192 -1.76 -29.69 2.48
C ASN A 1192 -1.26 -29.42 1.04
N GLN A 1193 0.06 -29.45 0.80
CA GLN A 1193 0.60 -29.23 -0.55
C GLN A 1193 -0.03 -30.21 -1.54
N ILE A 1194 -0.65 -29.66 -2.59
CA ILE A 1194 -1.40 -30.45 -3.59
C ILE A 1194 -0.47 -31.49 -4.23
N PRO A 1195 -0.78 -32.80 -4.16
CA PRO A 1195 0.01 -33.83 -4.84
C PRO A 1195 0.00 -33.63 -6.35
N GLY A 1196 1.15 -33.82 -6.99
CA GLY A 1196 1.28 -33.58 -8.43
C GLY A 1196 2.71 -33.41 -8.88
N ARG A 1197 2.87 -33.00 -10.14
CA ARG A 1197 4.17 -32.63 -10.69
C ARG A 1197 4.40 -31.14 -10.56
N TYR A 1198 5.58 -30.80 -10.08
CA TYR A 1198 6.06 -29.44 -9.93
C TYR A 1198 7.38 -29.30 -10.68
N THR A 1199 7.73 -28.06 -10.99
CA THR A 1199 9.01 -27.67 -11.57
C THR A 1199 9.72 -26.77 -10.57
N ILE A 1200 10.95 -27.14 -10.23
CA ILE A 1200 11.92 -26.25 -9.59
C ILE A 1200 12.71 -25.62 -10.71
N ARG A 1201 12.72 -24.29 -10.76
CA ARG A 1201 13.50 -23.50 -11.72
C ARG A 1201 14.50 -22.66 -10.97
N VAL A 1202 15.76 -22.72 -11.37
CA VAL A 1202 16.81 -21.83 -10.87
C VAL A 1202 17.43 -21.08 -12.03
N ARG A 1203 17.51 -19.75 -11.90
CA ARG A 1203 18.18 -18.85 -12.85
C ARG A 1203 19.48 -18.35 -12.22
N ASP A 1204 20.59 -18.47 -12.95
CA ASP A 1204 21.81 -17.72 -12.64
C ASP A 1204 21.65 -16.29 -13.14
N MET A 1205 21.65 -15.34 -12.21
CA MET A 1205 21.32 -13.95 -12.51
C MET A 1205 22.39 -13.24 -13.32
N LEU A 1206 23.64 -13.72 -13.33
CA LEU A 1206 24.71 -13.13 -14.15
C LEU A 1206 24.61 -13.57 -15.62
N THR A 1207 24.37 -14.85 -15.88
CA THR A 1207 24.40 -15.40 -17.24
C THR A 1207 23.04 -15.52 -17.89
N GLY A 1208 21.96 -15.43 -17.11
CA GLY A 1208 20.60 -15.74 -17.55
C GLY A 1208 20.36 -17.23 -17.80
N MET A 1209 21.33 -18.11 -17.51
CA MET A 1209 21.16 -19.56 -17.65
C MET A 1209 20.10 -20.08 -16.67
N VAL A 1210 19.24 -20.95 -17.16
CA VAL A 1210 18.17 -21.56 -16.37
C VAL A 1210 18.38 -23.07 -16.31
N ALA A 1211 18.27 -23.62 -15.11
CA ALA A 1211 18.19 -25.05 -14.87
C ALA A 1211 16.81 -25.38 -14.30
N GLU A 1212 16.17 -26.42 -14.83
CA GLU A 1212 14.88 -26.90 -14.37
C GLU A 1212 14.96 -28.38 -13.99
N GLN A 1213 14.30 -28.74 -12.90
CA GLN A 1213 14.11 -30.14 -12.51
C GLN A 1213 12.64 -30.36 -12.15
N SER A 1214 12.07 -31.45 -12.65
CA SER A 1214 10.72 -31.86 -12.26
C SER A 1214 10.78 -32.69 -10.98
N ILE A 1215 9.89 -32.39 -10.04
CA ILE A 1215 9.72 -33.13 -8.80
C ILE A 1215 8.27 -33.59 -8.68
N LYS A 1216 8.06 -34.81 -8.16
CA LYS A 1216 6.73 -35.31 -7.81
C LYS A 1216 6.46 -35.04 -6.33
N ILE A 1217 5.43 -34.26 -6.04
CA ILE A 1217 4.88 -34.12 -4.70
C ILE A 1217 3.91 -35.28 -4.46
N ALA A 1218 4.25 -36.13 -3.50
CA ALA A 1218 3.44 -37.27 -3.09
C ALA A 1218 2.59 -36.93 -1.86
N THR A 1219 1.49 -37.66 -1.71
CA THR A 1219 0.72 -37.69 -0.47
C THR A 1219 1.65 -38.15 0.67
N PRO A 1220 1.58 -37.54 1.86
CA PRO A 1220 2.38 -37.98 3.00
C PRO A 1220 2.15 -39.46 3.27
N VAL A 1221 3.25 -40.19 3.54
CA VAL A 1221 3.17 -41.60 3.95
C VAL A 1221 2.56 -41.61 5.36
N LYS A 1222 1.37 -42.20 5.48
CA LYS A 1222 0.61 -42.29 6.73
C LYS A 1222 1.38 -42.98 7.84
#